data_AF-A0A9W7Y8R3-F1
#
_entry.id   AF-A0A9W7Y8R3-F1
#
_cell.length_a   1.000
_cell.length_b   1.000
_cell.length_c   1.000
_cell.angle_alpha   90.00
_cell.angle_beta   90.00
_cell.angle_gamma   90.00
#
_symmetry.space_group_name_H-M   'P 1'
#
loop_
_entity.id
_entity.type
_entity.pdbx_description
1 polymer ?
#
loop_
_entity_poly.entity_id
_entity_poly.type
_entity_poly.pdbx_seq_one_letter_code
_entity_poly.pdbx_strand_id
1 'polypeptide(L)'
;MSALRAQVTQKFPALVQLADQVESALDTVKHAAQQLSRGGVSSDLAVIAKLPALPILDILSSLEALQQELADDWNTAVDDGSGRIEPLGMRDRQVVAQGLDLVVLFEVLPRLAPGIGVPLGKRLSSEVASVFSSLMRLPSGRRNWQPDETATLGDIVQRLTNIVDSRVGAGDVAATISSKYHADMVASLLQLAYAPRPPVPSSPMMLEGRYYVECNDERRVALQRAFTRMFTRTNPYLMLETLTSLLNEAGKSKGPRWMAVICSRFLARVLMKYPRDGARICLDFLVGHDSDLATPKLDRIARLLLSPPSGEDADDYFRAVVPQFATIAAIATPNSSNANDPDVVSRIMDAPAAQERMSQAAAYALRVLAQKNRTVFRQLVAEPALCPLRRWYSSRMRPTGHGSDDDPVARGLLGAAGQRRQPAIAVVGETIRNPGAEHPTIVASATELLRLAHTLQQLVPGGVPPAELVAELVCPVLASLVHWYAFENNGPTDPPASNTMAGMLREVLATALCALPPGAASAAVLEAVQLSRDSDDNAIEWPVFARCAEGTRMEWRSFATTSDQRLAPVDALIGLLGSAELRTVAGDVFLALLREQDVLLAEIPRGDPELTRKWWLVSQAALAAVDRLGPAVLTRHADILAFVLGVLDRYNPTDDGRQSAMGGGNSADGEEPGGSGNEVSLALMLLAQIMAASENAGFSASCEQHGGNESAADLPRTEWNGESLQVLRSVQNRVQRLSSIGGPEISQLCSQVALPISMVLALHSTPIAATDGAAVADDSKRVVSALRDVRDDLVPVRAHGIIELRDMVLARSKAITDNDDNLAATIAVFVEMVGESDSFVYLNAIRGLASLADLHLRRFLPQLVEMYTGATDVDRRVRVGEAILQSVQ
;
A
#
# COMPACT_ATOMS: atom_id res chain seq x y z
N MET A 1 47.38 5.56 49.77
CA MET A 1 47.42 4.54 48.69
C MET A 1 47.70 3.13 49.21
N SER A 2 48.74 2.89 50.02
CA SER A 2 48.98 1.59 50.69
C SER A 2 47.89 1.22 51.71
N ALA A 3 47.37 2.19 52.46
CA ALA A 3 46.29 1.97 53.44
C ALA A 3 44.93 1.63 52.81
N LEU A 4 44.60 2.18 51.63
CA LEU A 4 43.39 1.81 50.87
C LEU A 4 43.53 0.42 50.24
N ARG A 5 44.75 0.07 49.77
CA ARG A 5 45.05 -1.27 49.26
C ARG A 5 44.88 -2.33 50.35
N ALA A 6 45.23 -2.00 51.61
CA ALA A 6 45.08 -2.86 52.80
C ALA A 6 43.61 -3.06 53.25
N GLN A 7 42.74 -2.06 53.07
CA GLN A 7 41.32 -2.14 53.43
C GLN A 7 40.49 -2.97 52.44
N VAL A 8 40.82 -2.95 51.14
CA VAL A 8 40.14 -3.76 50.10
C VAL A 8 40.68 -5.20 50.07
N THR A 9 41.99 -5.41 50.31
CA THR A 9 42.59 -6.76 50.42
C THR A 9 42.06 -7.58 51.59
N GLN A 10 41.48 -6.95 52.62
CA GLN A 10 40.85 -7.66 53.74
C GLN A 10 39.41 -8.10 53.47
N LYS A 11 38.69 -7.47 52.53
CA LYS A 11 37.26 -7.71 52.36
C LYS A 11 36.92 -8.88 51.44
N PHE A 12 37.70 -9.08 50.36
CA PHE A 12 37.46 -10.12 49.36
C PHE A 12 38.75 -10.86 48.98
N PRO A 13 39.12 -11.96 49.68
CA PRO A 13 40.37 -12.68 49.42
C PRO A 13 40.41 -13.29 48.00
N ALA A 14 39.27 -13.69 47.43
CA ALA A 14 39.21 -14.20 46.06
C ALA A 14 39.63 -13.14 45.01
N LEU A 15 39.39 -11.85 45.27
CA LEU A 15 39.79 -10.76 44.37
C LEU A 15 41.31 -10.61 44.31
N VAL A 16 42.01 -10.80 45.43
CA VAL A 16 43.48 -10.71 45.49
C VAL A 16 44.10 -11.85 44.71
N GLN A 17 43.61 -13.07 44.95
CA GLN A 17 44.04 -14.25 44.21
C GLN A 17 43.80 -14.10 42.71
N LEU A 18 42.62 -13.59 42.32
CA LEU A 18 42.30 -13.29 40.93
C LEU A 18 43.29 -12.30 40.32
N ALA A 19 43.61 -11.21 41.03
CA ALA A 19 44.54 -10.20 40.53
C ALA A 19 45.94 -10.78 40.27
N ASP A 20 46.47 -11.58 41.19
CA ASP A 20 47.79 -12.21 41.06
C ASP A 20 47.83 -13.20 39.87
N GLN A 21 46.78 -14.01 39.71
CA GLN A 21 46.64 -14.95 38.60
C GLN A 21 46.52 -14.24 37.25
N VAL A 22 45.71 -13.19 37.18
CA VAL A 22 45.51 -12.39 35.96
C VAL A 22 46.80 -11.67 35.58
N GLU A 23 47.52 -11.07 36.53
CA GLU A 23 48.81 -10.41 36.27
C GLU A 23 49.84 -11.42 35.73
N SER A 24 49.98 -12.58 36.37
CA SER A 24 50.87 -13.66 35.92
C SER A 24 50.54 -14.16 34.50
N ALA A 25 49.24 -14.35 34.21
CA ALA A 25 48.78 -14.78 32.90
C ALA A 25 49.02 -13.71 31.82
N LEU A 26 48.73 -12.44 32.11
CA LEU A 26 48.93 -11.34 31.17
C LEU A 26 50.41 -11.12 30.85
N ASP A 27 51.31 -11.23 31.83
CA ASP A 27 52.74 -11.09 31.60
C ASP A 27 53.29 -12.22 30.72
N THR A 28 52.80 -13.44 30.92
CA THR A 28 53.07 -14.59 30.05
C THR A 28 52.64 -14.31 28.60
N VAL A 29 51.41 -13.81 28.41
CA VAL A 29 50.85 -13.48 27.09
C VAL A 29 51.61 -12.32 26.43
N LYS A 30 51.96 -11.27 27.18
CA LYS A 30 52.74 -10.13 26.66
C LYS A 30 54.13 -10.56 26.22
N HIS A 31 54.81 -11.40 27.01
CA HIS A 31 56.12 -11.93 26.66
C HIS A 31 56.05 -12.76 25.36
N ALA A 32 55.00 -13.59 25.20
CA ALA A 32 54.76 -14.32 23.95
C ALA A 32 54.57 -13.37 22.75
N ALA A 33 53.72 -12.37 22.90
CA ALA A 33 53.38 -11.43 21.84
C ALA A 33 54.59 -10.59 21.40
N GLN A 34 55.43 -10.15 22.33
CA GLN A 34 56.67 -9.40 22.04
C GLN A 34 57.72 -10.22 21.29
N GLN A 35 57.76 -11.54 21.51
CA GLN A 35 58.67 -12.41 20.77
C GLN A 35 58.14 -12.73 19.37
N LEU A 36 56.82 -12.86 19.21
CA LEU A 36 56.17 -13.07 17.91
C LEU A 36 56.22 -11.85 16.99
N SER A 37 56.27 -10.63 17.52
CA SER A 37 56.41 -9.42 16.71
C SER A 37 57.84 -9.16 16.21
N ARG A 38 58.84 -9.87 16.74
CA ARG A 38 60.28 -9.68 16.43
C ARG A 38 60.88 -10.81 15.56
N GLY A 39 60.18 -11.93 15.38
CA GLY A 39 60.66 -13.13 14.68
C GLY A 39 60.10 -13.30 13.27
N GLY A 40 60.87 -13.94 12.38
CA GLY A 40 60.36 -14.47 11.11
C GLY A 40 59.80 -15.89 11.28
N VAL A 41 58.87 -16.28 10.41
CA VAL A 41 58.00 -17.49 10.46
C VAL A 41 58.64 -18.81 10.95
N SER A 42 59.96 -19.00 10.82
CA SER A 42 60.67 -20.20 11.27
C SER A 42 61.15 -20.18 12.74
N SER A 43 61.33 -19.00 13.37
CA SER A 43 61.71 -18.87 14.79
C SER A 43 60.52 -18.86 15.75
N ASP A 44 59.32 -18.60 15.22
CA ASP A 44 58.09 -18.37 15.99
C ASP A 44 57.53 -19.66 16.63
N LEU A 45 57.80 -20.82 16.02
CA LEU A 45 57.31 -22.12 16.49
C LEU A 45 58.04 -22.64 17.74
N ALA A 46 59.31 -22.27 17.95
CA ALA A 46 60.12 -22.71 19.09
C ALA A 46 59.87 -21.87 20.36
N VAL A 47 59.49 -20.60 20.17
CA VAL A 47 59.11 -19.67 21.24
C VAL A 47 57.75 -20.04 21.84
N ILE A 48 56.77 -20.32 20.99
CA ILE A 48 55.40 -20.65 21.44
C ILE A 48 55.35 -22.00 22.17
N ALA A 49 56.22 -22.95 21.81
CA ALA A 49 56.36 -24.24 22.48
C ALA A 49 56.92 -24.15 23.91
N LYS A 50 57.36 -22.97 24.39
CA LYS A 50 57.93 -22.76 25.74
C LYS A 50 57.04 -21.92 26.66
N LEU A 51 55.83 -21.57 26.25
CA LEU A 51 54.92 -20.82 27.12
C LEU A 51 54.51 -21.66 28.34
N PRO A 52 54.60 -21.13 29.57
CA PRO A 52 54.05 -21.80 30.74
C PRO A 52 52.53 -21.94 30.62
N ALA A 53 51.96 -22.96 31.27
CA ALA A 53 50.52 -23.16 31.32
C ALA A 53 49.86 -21.95 31.99
N LEU A 54 48.83 -21.39 31.34
CA LEU A 54 48.05 -20.29 31.90
C LEU A 54 47.04 -20.88 32.90
N PRO A 55 46.91 -20.31 34.12
CA PRO A 55 46.02 -20.82 35.16
C PRO A 55 44.56 -20.42 34.91
N ILE A 56 43.99 -20.74 33.74
CA ILE A 56 42.70 -20.18 33.30
C ILE A 56 41.51 -20.77 34.06
N LEU A 57 41.53 -22.06 34.38
CA LEU A 57 40.51 -22.67 35.23
C LEU A 57 40.61 -22.20 36.68
N ASP A 58 41.82 -21.87 37.16
CA ASP A 58 42.00 -21.28 38.47
C ASP A 58 41.43 -19.86 38.50
N ILE A 59 41.66 -19.06 37.45
CA ILE A 59 41.04 -17.75 37.25
C ILE A 59 39.51 -17.86 37.27
N LEU A 60 38.93 -18.85 36.57
CA LEU A 60 37.48 -19.09 36.60
C LEU A 60 36.99 -19.45 38.01
N SER A 61 37.75 -20.25 38.75
CA SER A 61 37.43 -20.63 40.14
C SER A 61 37.49 -19.44 41.09
N SER A 62 38.48 -18.56 40.92
CA SER A 62 38.58 -17.31 41.67
C SER A 62 37.47 -16.32 41.31
N LEU A 63 37.02 -16.26 40.05
CA LEU A 63 35.84 -15.48 39.64
C LEU A 63 34.54 -15.99 40.28
N GLU A 64 34.36 -17.32 40.38
CA GLU A 64 33.22 -17.91 41.09
C GLU A 64 33.24 -17.63 42.59
N ALA A 65 34.38 -17.84 43.23
CA ALA A 65 34.57 -17.55 44.65
C ALA A 65 34.30 -16.06 44.94
N LEU A 66 34.82 -15.17 44.09
CA LEU A 66 34.55 -13.74 44.20
C LEU A 66 33.06 -13.42 44.08
N GLN A 67 32.34 -14.02 43.13
CA GLN A 67 30.89 -13.77 43.01
C GLN A 67 30.12 -14.30 44.23
N GLN A 68 30.54 -15.43 44.81
CA GLN A 68 29.95 -15.94 46.05
C GLN A 68 30.21 -14.99 47.22
N GLU A 69 31.46 -14.55 47.43
CA GLU A 69 31.79 -13.58 48.48
C GLU A 69 31.00 -12.28 48.33
N LEU A 70 30.82 -11.79 47.11
CA LEU A 70 30.00 -10.60 46.82
C LEU A 70 28.51 -10.83 47.13
N ALA A 71 28.00 -12.03 46.85
CA ALA A 71 26.61 -12.38 47.16
C ALA A 71 26.37 -12.47 48.66
N ASP A 72 27.30 -13.06 49.40
CA ASP A 72 27.24 -13.19 50.84
C ASP A 72 27.32 -11.81 51.51
N ASP A 73 28.28 -10.95 51.12
CA ASP A 73 28.41 -9.58 51.62
C ASP A 73 27.13 -8.77 51.38
N TRP A 74 26.54 -8.89 50.19
CA TRP A 74 25.30 -8.19 49.87
C TRP A 74 24.11 -8.65 50.70
N ASN A 75 23.96 -9.96 50.92
CA ASN A 75 22.88 -10.49 51.75
C ASN A 75 23.03 -10.02 53.20
N THR A 76 24.26 -9.96 53.73
CA THR A 76 24.51 -9.43 55.09
C THR A 76 24.25 -7.91 55.20
N ALA A 77 24.57 -7.13 54.18
CA ALA A 77 24.35 -5.68 54.18
C ALA A 77 22.86 -5.30 54.17
N VAL A 78 21.98 -6.17 53.64
CA VAL A 78 20.52 -5.99 53.65
C VAL A 78 19.95 -6.11 55.06
N ASP A 79 20.51 -6.99 55.90
CA ASP A 79 20.05 -7.22 57.26
C ASP A 79 20.47 -6.10 58.23
N ASP A 80 21.61 -5.44 57.96
CA ASP A 80 22.15 -4.37 58.81
C ASP A 80 21.65 -2.95 58.47
N GLY A 81 20.74 -2.82 57.48
CA GLY A 81 20.16 -1.52 57.07
C GLY A 81 21.15 -0.53 56.44
N SER A 82 22.38 -0.97 56.18
CA SER A 82 23.39 -0.18 55.47
C SER A 82 23.04 -0.09 53.98
N GLY A 83 23.06 1.11 53.40
CA GLY A 83 22.65 1.33 52.02
C GLY A 83 23.43 0.46 51.02
N ARG A 84 22.78 0.12 49.89
CA ARG A 84 23.35 -0.69 48.79
C ARG A 84 24.50 0.06 48.09
N ILE A 85 25.73 -0.12 48.55
CA ILE A 85 26.94 0.41 47.92
C ILE A 85 27.35 -0.49 46.75
N GLU A 86 27.92 0.09 45.69
CA GLU A 86 28.49 -0.71 44.59
C GLU A 86 29.62 -1.64 45.10
N PRO A 87 29.57 -2.95 44.77
CA PRO A 87 30.42 -3.95 45.43
C PRO A 87 31.91 -3.89 45.04
N LEU A 88 32.24 -3.46 43.81
CA LEU A 88 33.61 -3.44 43.30
C LEU A 88 33.99 -2.05 42.78
N GLY A 89 35.22 -1.60 43.05
CA GLY A 89 35.78 -0.35 42.50
C GLY A 89 36.17 -0.48 41.03
N MET A 90 36.48 0.64 40.36
CA MET A 90 36.82 0.64 38.93
C MET A 90 38.04 -0.24 38.58
N ARG A 91 39.07 -0.26 39.44
CA ARG A 91 40.26 -1.09 39.21
C ARG A 91 39.94 -2.58 39.35
N ASP A 92 39.12 -2.93 40.33
CA ASP A 92 38.73 -4.32 40.58
C ASP A 92 37.86 -4.85 39.44
N ARG A 93 36.94 -4.02 38.92
CA ARG A 93 36.18 -4.31 37.69
C ARG A 93 37.08 -4.54 36.47
N GLN A 94 38.19 -3.80 36.36
CA GLN A 94 39.16 -4.01 35.29
C GLN A 94 39.88 -5.37 35.42
N VAL A 95 40.25 -5.77 36.64
CA VAL A 95 40.84 -7.10 36.89
C VAL A 95 39.84 -8.21 36.55
N VAL A 96 38.59 -8.09 36.98
CA VAL A 96 37.50 -9.03 36.63
C VAL A 96 37.31 -9.11 35.11
N ALA A 97 37.26 -7.96 34.43
CA ALA A 97 37.13 -7.91 32.98
C ALA A 97 38.30 -8.60 32.28
N GLN A 98 39.54 -8.38 32.73
CA GLN A 98 40.74 -9.04 32.18
C GLN A 98 40.74 -10.55 32.43
N GLY A 99 40.34 -11.00 33.61
CA GLY A 99 40.17 -12.43 33.92
C GLY A 99 39.14 -13.09 32.99
N LEU A 100 38.00 -12.42 32.78
CA LEU A 100 36.99 -12.89 31.84
C LEU A 100 37.47 -12.84 30.37
N ASP A 101 38.25 -11.83 29.96
CA ASP A 101 38.85 -11.78 28.63
C ASP A 101 39.75 -13.01 28.41
N LEU A 102 40.57 -13.38 29.42
CA LEU A 102 41.39 -14.59 29.37
C LEU A 102 40.52 -15.84 29.24
N VAL A 103 39.52 -16.04 30.10
CA VAL A 103 38.62 -17.20 30.03
C VAL A 103 37.91 -17.29 28.67
N VAL A 104 37.38 -16.19 28.14
CA VAL A 104 36.64 -16.20 26.86
C VAL A 104 37.57 -16.44 25.67
N LEU A 105 38.72 -15.77 25.62
CA LEU A 105 39.67 -15.91 24.51
C LEU A 105 40.24 -17.31 24.44
N PHE A 106 40.59 -17.88 25.58
CA PHE A 106 41.40 -19.08 25.64
C PHE A 106 40.58 -20.36 25.92
N GLU A 107 39.40 -20.28 26.54
CA GLU A 107 38.58 -21.48 26.80
C GLU A 107 37.27 -21.52 26.01
N VAL A 108 36.61 -20.37 25.79
CA VAL A 108 35.30 -20.35 25.10
C VAL A 108 35.47 -20.32 23.58
N LEU A 109 36.11 -19.27 23.05
CA LEU A 109 36.24 -19.04 21.61
C LEU A 109 36.90 -20.18 20.83
N PRO A 110 37.97 -20.84 21.33
CA PRO A 110 38.61 -21.96 20.63
C PRO A 110 37.71 -23.17 20.41
N ARG A 111 36.67 -23.30 21.24
CA ARG A 111 35.74 -24.44 21.26
C ARG A 111 34.42 -24.12 20.53
N LEU A 112 34.24 -22.87 20.08
CA LEU A 112 33.13 -22.47 19.23
C LEU A 112 33.37 -22.86 17.77
N ALA A 113 32.28 -23.12 17.05
CA ALA A 113 32.34 -23.41 15.63
C ALA A 113 32.83 -22.20 14.82
N PRO A 114 33.47 -22.41 13.66
CA PRO A 114 33.74 -21.32 12.75
C PRO A 114 32.44 -20.59 12.37
N GLY A 115 32.44 -19.27 12.51
CA GLY A 115 31.25 -18.43 12.26
C GLY A 115 30.25 -18.36 13.44
N ILE A 116 30.56 -18.96 14.59
CA ILE A 116 29.79 -18.81 15.84
C ILE A 116 30.59 -17.93 16.82
N GLY A 117 29.91 -16.96 17.44
CA GLY A 117 30.49 -16.01 18.38
C GLY A 117 30.96 -14.71 17.73
N VAL A 118 31.44 -13.75 18.54
CA VAL A 118 31.93 -12.46 18.01
C VAL A 118 33.37 -12.63 17.46
N PRO A 119 33.67 -12.19 16.24
CA PRO A 119 35.00 -12.27 15.64
C PRO A 119 36.08 -11.57 16.45
N LEU A 120 37.31 -12.10 16.44
CA LEU A 120 38.47 -11.53 17.14
C LEU A 120 38.76 -10.07 16.74
N GLY A 121 38.60 -9.73 15.45
CA GLY A 121 38.84 -8.36 14.96
C GLY A 121 37.83 -7.32 15.44
N LYS A 122 36.68 -7.73 16.01
CA LYS A 122 35.74 -6.82 16.69
C LYS A 122 36.06 -6.66 18.20
N ARG A 123 36.99 -7.46 18.73
CA ARG A 123 37.34 -7.51 20.16
C ARG A 123 38.69 -6.89 20.46
N LEU A 124 39.66 -7.17 19.59
CA LEU A 124 41.08 -6.85 19.76
C LEU A 124 41.54 -5.97 18.60
N SER A 125 42.60 -5.18 18.83
CA SER A 125 43.27 -4.46 17.76
C SER A 125 43.82 -5.44 16.71
N SER A 126 43.94 -4.99 15.46
CA SER A 126 44.36 -5.83 14.32
C SER A 126 45.65 -6.60 14.58
N GLU A 127 46.64 -5.95 15.22
CA GLU A 127 47.92 -6.55 15.58
C GLU A 127 47.77 -7.71 16.56
N VAL A 128 47.03 -7.51 17.66
CA VAL A 128 46.83 -8.53 18.71
C VAL A 128 45.95 -9.67 18.19
N ALA A 129 44.93 -9.36 17.38
CA ALA A 129 44.07 -10.36 16.76
C ALA A 129 44.84 -11.29 15.81
N SER A 130 45.82 -10.77 15.07
CA SER A 130 46.68 -11.55 14.16
C SER A 130 47.60 -12.51 14.94
N VAL A 131 48.23 -12.00 16.01
CA VAL A 131 49.06 -12.82 16.91
C VAL A 131 48.25 -13.94 17.54
N PHE A 132 47.07 -13.60 18.08
CA PHE A 132 46.18 -14.58 18.68
C PHE A 132 45.69 -15.63 17.66
N SER A 133 45.30 -15.19 16.46
CA SER A 133 44.89 -16.10 15.38
C SER A 133 46.01 -17.07 14.97
N SER A 134 47.27 -16.60 15.01
CA SER A 134 48.44 -17.43 14.72
C SER A 134 48.70 -18.46 15.82
N LEU A 135 48.54 -18.05 17.09
CA LEU A 135 48.61 -18.93 18.25
C LEU A 135 47.52 -20.03 18.20
N MET A 136 46.31 -19.67 17.78
CA MET A 136 45.18 -20.59 17.64
C MET A 136 45.27 -21.56 16.45
N ARG A 137 46.19 -21.36 15.50
CA ARG A 137 46.40 -22.25 14.33
C ARG A 137 47.40 -23.38 14.59
N LEU A 138 48.11 -23.36 15.71
CA LEU A 138 49.14 -24.35 16.00
C LEU A 138 48.54 -25.76 16.24
N PRO A 139 49.18 -26.85 15.80
CA PRO A 139 48.73 -28.21 16.11
C PRO A 139 48.67 -28.45 17.63
N SER A 140 47.67 -29.19 18.11
CA SER A 140 47.37 -29.41 19.55
C SER A 140 48.58 -29.89 20.36
N GLY A 141 49.42 -30.76 19.79
CA GLY A 141 50.63 -31.30 20.43
C GLY A 141 51.84 -30.35 20.49
N ARG A 142 51.73 -29.11 19.98
CA ARG A 142 52.78 -28.08 20.04
C ARG A 142 52.38 -26.83 20.82
N ARG A 143 51.19 -26.82 21.43
CA ARG A 143 50.76 -25.77 22.37
C ARG A 143 51.12 -26.24 23.77
N ASN A 144 52.02 -25.57 24.48
CA ASN A 144 52.20 -25.83 25.93
C ASN A 144 51.08 -25.20 26.77
N TRP A 145 50.31 -24.27 26.18
CA TRP A 145 49.03 -23.81 26.69
C TRP A 145 47.94 -24.62 25.96
N GLN A 146 47.65 -25.82 26.44
CA GLN A 146 46.46 -26.56 26.00
C GLN A 146 45.26 -26.06 26.82
N PRO A 147 44.08 -25.87 26.21
CA PRO A 147 42.84 -25.84 26.98
C PRO A 147 42.82 -27.09 27.83
N ASP A 148 42.55 -26.96 29.12
CA ASP A 148 42.59 -28.11 30.02
C ASP A 148 41.63 -29.19 29.47
N GLU A 149 42.17 -30.35 29.08
CA GLU A 149 41.39 -31.44 28.48
C GLU A 149 40.36 -32.01 29.46
N THR A 150 40.50 -31.70 30.76
CA THR A 150 39.61 -32.16 31.82
C THR A 150 38.25 -31.46 31.84
N ALA A 151 38.18 -30.20 31.41
CA ALA A 151 36.95 -29.41 31.43
C ALA A 151 36.39 -29.27 30.02
N THR A 152 35.11 -29.61 29.79
CA THR A 152 34.46 -29.41 28.49
C THR A 152 33.92 -27.99 28.33
N LEU A 153 33.58 -27.56 27.10
CA LEU A 153 32.90 -26.28 26.88
C LEU A 153 31.58 -26.20 27.68
N GLY A 154 30.87 -27.33 27.81
CA GLY A 154 29.66 -27.42 28.61
C GLY A 154 29.90 -27.11 30.07
N ASP A 155 30.97 -27.65 30.66
CA ASP A 155 31.31 -27.41 32.08
C ASP A 155 31.66 -25.94 32.34
N ILE A 156 32.45 -25.33 31.44
CA ILE A 156 32.86 -23.91 31.54
C ILE A 156 31.66 -22.97 31.40
N VAL A 157 30.80 -23.20 30.40
CA VAL A 157 29.59 -22.38 30.19
C VAL A 157 28.60 -22.56 31.34
N GLN A 158 28.46 -23.76 31.89
CA GLN A 158 27.60 -24.00 33.05
C GLN A 158 28.10 -23.23 34.28
N ARG A 159 29.39 -23.25 34.55
CA ARG A 159 30.06 -22.45 35.60
C ARG A 159 29.80 -20.96 35.44
N LEU A 160 30.06 -20.41 34.24
CA LEU A 160 29.77 -19.01 33.93
C LEU A 160 28.27 -18.66 34.07
N THR A 161 27.37 -19.59 33.72
CA THR A 161 25.93 -19.38 33.89
C THR A 161 25.53 -19.37 35.36
N ASN A 162 26.17 -20.19 36.21
CA ASN A 162 25.94 -20.16 37.66
C ASN A 162 26.34 -18.82 38.26
N ILE A 163 27.48 -18.24 37.82
CA ILE A 163 27.88 -16.87 38.20
C ILE A 163 26.78 -15.86 37.83
N VAL A 164 26.27 -15.92 36.60
CA VAL A 164 25.17 -15.05 36.13
C VAL A 164 23.89 -15.24 36.93
N ASP A 165 23.56 -16.47 37.31
CA ASP A 165 22.37 -16.80 38.10
C ASP A 165 22.49 -16.25 39.55
N SER A 166 23.71 -16.09 40.08
CA SER A 166 24.02 -15.48 41.38
C SER A 166 24.22 -13.96 41.34
N ARG A 167 23.60 -13.27 40.37
CA ARG A 167 23.76 -11.81 40.22
C ARG A 167 23.18 -11.05 41.41
N VAL A 168 23.94 -10.07 41.89
CA VAL A 168 23.69 -9.33 43.12
C VAL A 168 23.58 -7.82 42.86
N GLY A 169 24.42 -7.29 41.96
CA GLY A 169 24.50 -5.85 41.69
C GLY A 169 24.73 -5.47 40.23
N ALA A 170 24.95 -4.17 40.00
CA ALA A 170 25.26 -3.60 38.67
C ALA A 170 26.76 -3.64 38.32
N GLY A 171 27.63 -3.92 39.30
CA GLY A 171 29.09 -3.88 39.15
C GLY A 171 29.82 -5.12 39.67
N ASP A 172 29.14 -6.26 39.73
CA ASP A 172 29.70 -7.57 40.10
C ASP A 172 30.24 -8.34 38.87
N VAL A 173 30.73 -9.56 39.09
CA VAL A 173 31.24 -10.43 38.01
C VAL A 173 30.10 -10.78 37.04
N ALA A 174 28.94 -11.12 37.58
CA ALA A 174 27.74 -11.46 36.81
C ALA A 174 27.27 -10.33 35.87
N ALA A 175 27.31 -9.08 36.31
CA ALA A 175 26.96 -7.92 35.49
C ALA A 175 27.92 -7.72 34.31
N THR A 176 29.21 -7.99 34.51
CA THR A 176 30.23 -7.92 33.47
C THR A 176 30.00 -9.00 32.40
N ILE A 177 29.66 -10.23 32.82
CA ILE A 177 29.29 -11.33 31.90
C ILE A 177 28.00 -10.99 31.14
N SER A 178 26.98 -10.48 31.85
CA SER A 178 25.65 -10.17 31.29
C SER A 178 25.62 -8.97 30.35
N SER A 179 26.71 -8.19 30.29
CA SER A 179 26.84 -7.01 29.42
C SER A 179 27.91 -7.23 28.35
N LYS A 180 29.20 -7.22 28.74
CA LYS A 180 30.35 -7.27 27.80
C LYS A 180 30.47 -8.62 27.08
N TYR A 181 30.26 -9.73 27.80
CA TYR A 181 30.43 -11.09 27.25
C TYR A 181 29.11 -11.78 26.91
N HIS A 182 28.04 -11.01 26.84
CA HIS A 182 26.70 -11.53 26.63
C HIS A 182 26.58 -12.30 25.30
N ALA A 183 27.19 -11.79 24.22
CA ALA A 183 27.18 -12.46 22.92
C ALA A 183 27.91 -13.79 22.91
N ASP A 184 28.99 -13.92 23.69
CA ASP A 184 29.72 -15.17 23.86
C ASP A 184 28.92 -16.22 24.60
N MET A 185 28.29 -15.80 25.71
CA MET A 185 27.42 -16.68 26.49
C MET A 185 26.26 -17.18 25.64
N VAL A 186 25.60 -16.30 24.89
CA VAL A 186 24.50 -16.66 23.98
C VAL A 186 24.97 -17.62 22.89
N ALA A 187 26.08 -17.32 22.22
CA ALA A 187 26.63 -18.17 21.16
C ALA A 187 26.98 -19.57 21.67
N SER A 188 27.62 -19.64 22.83
CA SER A 188 28.04 -20.89 23.45
C SER A 188 26.85 -21.73 23.90
N LEU A 189 25.87 -21.10 24.57
CA LEU A 189 24.64 -21.77 24.97
C LEU A 189 23.84 -22.27 23.76
N LEU A 190 23.75 -21.48 22.68
CA LEU A 190 23.07 -21.90 21.45
C LEU A 190 23.76 -23.09 20.79
N GLN A 191 25.09 -23.09 20.70
CA GLN A 191 25.86 -24.23 20.19
C GLN A 191 25.65 -25.48 21.02
N LEU A 192 25.79 -25.40 22.34
CA LEU A 192 25.66 -26.57 23.20
C LEU A 192 24.21 -27.10 23.22
N ALA A 193 23.22 -26.20 23.25
CA ALA A 193 21.82 -26.57 23.41
C ALA A 193 21.14 -27.03 22.09
N TYR A 194 21.50 -26.42 20.95
CA TYR A 194 20.74 -26.55 19.69
C TYR A 194 21.56 -27.05 18.50
N ALA A 195 22.89 -27.21 18.60
CA ALA A 195 23.67 -27.73 17.47
C ALA A 195 23.22 -29.16 17.08
N PRO A 196 23.11 -29.46 15.77
CA PRO A 196 22.70 -30.78 15.29
C PRO A 196 23.74 -31.84 15.65
N ARG A 197 23.26 -33.04 16.03
CA ARG A 197 24.11 -34.17 16.38
C ARG A 197 24.80 -34.76 15.15
N PRO A 198 26.09 -35.15 15.25
CA PRO A 198 26.70 -35.97 14.21
C PRO A 198 26.04 -37.37 14.15
N PRO A 199 26.00 -38.00 12.97
CA PRO A 199 25.30 -39.28 12.76
C PRO A 199 25.98 -40.50 13.42
N VAL A 200 27.20 -40.37 13.94
CA VAL A 200 27.90 -41.46 14.66
C VAL A 200 28.26 -40.99 16.08
N PRO A 201 27.72 -41.63 17.13
CA PRO A 201 28.01 -41.29 18.52
C PRO A 201 29.32 -41.98 18.95
N SER A 202 30.47 -41.37 18.66
CA SER A 202 31.77 -41.88 19.12
C SER A 202 32.49 -40.80 19.90
N SER A 203 32.19 -40.71 21.20
CA SER A 203 32.81 -39.82 22.20
C SER A 203 32.75 -38.31 21.88
N PRO A 204 33.01 -37.42 22.85
CA PRO A 204 33.24 -36.00 22.61
C PRO A 204 34.59 -35.82 21.90
N MET A 205 34.72 -36.31 20.67
CA MET A 205 35.89 -36.10 19.83
C MET A 205 35.74 -34.77 19.09
N MET A 206 36.75 -33.92 19.23
CA MET A 206 37.10 -32.89 18.25
C MET A 206 37.34 -33.59 16.90
N LEU A 207 36.26 -33.83 16.15
CA LEU A 207 36.35 -34.39 14.81
C LEU A 207 37.03 -33.35 13.92
N GLU A 208 38.04 -33.75 13.16
CA GLU A 208 38.74 -32.98 12.12
C GLU A 208 37.93 -31.80 11.55
N GLY A 209 38.07 -30.62 12.15
CA GLY A 209 37.45 -29.38 11.67
C GLY A 209 35.95 -29.19 11.93
N ARG A 210 35.32 -29.94 12.84
CA ARG A 210 33.89 -29.78 13.24
C ARG A 210 33.77 -29.56 14.76
N TYR A 211 32.91 -28.62 15.10
CA TYR A 211 32.75 -27.94 16.40
C TYR A 211 32.25 -28.82 17.56
N TYR A 212 32.40 -28.33 18.81
CA TYR A 212 31.93 -29.04 20.01
C TYR A 212 30.41 -29.17 20.05
N VAL A 213 29.90 -30.39 20.29
CA VAL A 213 28.47 -30.70 20.43
C VAL A 213 28.25 -31.45 21.74
N GLU A 214 27.31 -30.98 22.56
CA GLU A 214 26.91 -31.71 23.78
C GLU A 214 26.04 -32.92 23.37
N CYS A 215 26.47 -34.11 23.79
CA CYS A 215 25.84 -35.37 23.43
C CYS A 215 24.86 -35.86 24.51
N ASN A 216 25.08 -35.49 25.78
CA ASN A 216 24.22 -35.90 26.89
C ASN A 216 22.88 -35.14 26.88
N ASP A 217 21.76 -35.87 26.79
CA ASP A 217 20.40 -35.30 26.74
C ASP A 217 20.07 -34.46 27.99
N GLU A 218 20.37 -34.94 29.18
CA GLU A 218 20.07 -34.23 30.43
C GLU A 218 20.83 -32.90 30.53
N ARG A 219 22.12 -32.92 30.14
CA ARG A 219 22.95 -31.72 30.09
C ARG A 219 22.45 -30.73 29.05
N ARG A 220 22.05 -31.18 27.86
CA ARG A 220 21.45 -30.30 26.85
C ARG A 220 20.17 -29.64 27.36
N VAL A 221 19.29 -30.37 28.04
CA VAL A 221 18.07 -29.81 28.63
C VAL A 221 18.41 -28.77 29.70
N ALA A 222 19.41 -29.04 30.55
CA ALA A 222 19.88 -28.07 31.54
C ALA A 222 20.40 -26.78 30.88
N LEU A 223 21.18 -26.89 29.80
CA LEU A 223 21.71 -25.76 29.03
C LEU A 223 20.61 -25.01 28.26
N GLN A 224 19.58 -25.70 27.76
CA GLN A 224 18.39 -25.07 27.19
C GLN A 224 17.63 -24.24 28.24
N ARG A 225 17.50 -24.76 29.48
CA ARG A 225 16.92 -24.01 30.59
C ARG A 225 17.78 -22.80 30.96
N ALA A 226 19.11 -22.95 30.99
CA ALA A 226 20.05 -21.86 31.24
C ALA A 226 19.92 -20.75 30.20
N PHE A 227 19.91 -21.11 28.90
CA PHE A 227 19.64 -20.17 27.82
C PHE A 227 18.29 -19.47 27.99
N THR A 228 17.23 -20.23 28.31
CA THR A 228 15.89 -19.67 28.51
C THR A 228 15.88 -18.66 29.65
N ARG A 229 16.53 -18.97 30.79
CA ARG A 229 16.67 -18.02 31.91
C ARG A 229 17.37 -16.73 31.46
N MET A 230 18.50 -16.84 30.77
CA MET A 230 19.22 -15.68 30.28
C MET A 230 18.37 -14.87 29.28
N PHE A 231 17.75 -15.52 28.29
CA PHE A 231 16.83 -14.89 27.33
C PHE A 231 15.65 -14.20 28.00
N THR A 232 15.15 -14.74 29.12
CA THR A 232 14.05 -14.11 29.86
C THR A 232 14.48 -12.88 30.65
N ARG A 233 15.67 -12.90 31.26
CA ARG A 233 16.17 -11.86 32.19
C ARG A 233 16.93 -10.72 31.50
N THR A 234 17.52 -10.95 30.33
CA THR A 234 18.28 -9.92 29.62
C THR A 234 17.39 -8.81 29.07
N ASN A 235 17.92 -7.59 29.03
CA ASN A 235 17.33 -6.46 28.31
C ASN A 235 17.04 -6.84 26.83
N PRO A 236 15.81 -6.63 26.33
CA PRO A 236 15.44 -7.04 24.98
C PRO A 236 16.30 -6.37 23.89
N TYR A 237 16.75 -5.12 24.06
CA TYR A 237 17.64 -4.45 23.11
C TYR A 237 18.99 -5.14 22.98
N LEU A 238 19.61 -5.49 24.12
CA LEU A 238 20.88 -6.22 24.13
C LEU A 238 20.72 -7.64 23.54
N MET A 239 19.55 -8.27 23.76
CA MET A 239 19.20 -9.56 23.18
C MET A 239 19.09 -9.47 21.65
N LEU A 240 18.39 -8.46 21.14
CA LEU A 240 18.25 -8.17 19.71
C LEU A 240 19.61 -7.89 19.07
N GLU A 241 20.41 -7.01 19.66
CA GLU A 241 21.77 -6.70 19.20
C GLU A 241 22.62 -7.96 19.09
N THR A 242 22.55 -8.81 20.12
CA THR A 242 23.33 -10.05 20.18
C THR A 242 22.88 -11.06 19.12
N LEU A 243 21.58 -11.34 19.04
CA LEU A 243 21.06 -12.31 18.07
C LEU A 243 21.22 -11.83 16.62
N THR A 244 21.06 -10.52 16.36
CA THR A 244 21.29 -9.97 15.02
C THR A 244 22.77 -9.98 14.63
N SER A 245 23.67 -9.68 15.57
CA SER A 245 25.12 -9.81 15.36
C SER A 245 25.52 -11.25 15.04
N LEU A 246 25.02 -12.22 15.82
CA LEU A 246 25.27 -13.65 15.59
C LEU A 246 24.65 -14.14 14.28
N LEU A 247 23.45 -13.68 13.92
CA LEU A 247 22.81 -14.01 12.65
C LEU A 247 23.64 -13.50 11.45
N ASN A 248 24.15 -12.27 11.53
CA ASN A 248 24.98 -11.67 10.49
C ASN A 248 26.31 -12.41 10.31
N GLU A 249 26.92 -12.90 11.39
CA GLU A 249 28.15 -13.70 11.31
C GLU A 249 27.87 -15.12 10.77
N ALA A 250 26.78 -15.76 11.22
CA ALA A 250 26.37 -17.09 10.74
C ALA A 250 25.97 -17.09 9.25
N GLY A 251 25.45 -15.97 8.74
CA GLY A 251 25.06 -15.81 7.34
C GLY A 251 26.23 -15.66 6.35
N LYS A 252 27.47 -15.47 6.82
CA LYS A 252 28.66 -15.43 5.96
C LYS A 252 29.00 -16.83 5.45
N SER A 253 29.73 -16.93 4.32
CA SER A 253 29.99 -18.20 3.60
C SER A 253 30.69 -19.31 4.40
N LYS A 254 31.18 -19.02 5.61
CA LYS A 254 31.84 -19.98 6.51
C LYS A 254 31.02 -20.35 7.75
N GLY A 255 29.81 -19.80 7.93
CA GLY A 255 28.96 -20.01 9.10
C GLY A 255 27.97 -21.19 8.95
N PRO A 256 27.56 -21.82 10.07
CA PRO A 256 26.61 -22.93 10.04
C PRO A 256 25.16 -22.46 9.83
N ARG A 257 24.46 -23.02 8.83
CA ARG A 257 23.06 -22.69 8.51
C ARG A 257 22.09 -22.86 9.69
N TRP A 258 22.29 -23.88 10.53
CA TRP A 258 21.44 -24.13 11.69
C TRP A 258 21.49 -23.00 12.72
N MET A 259 22.62 -22.28 12.81
CA MET A 259 22.78 -21.15 13.71
C MET A 259 21.97 -19.94 13.22
N ALA A 260 21.93 -19.71 11.91
CA ALA A 260 21.08 -18.66 11.34
C ALA A 260 19.60 -18.95 11.64
N VAL A 261 19.16 -20.20 11.44
CA VAL A 261 17.77 -20.62 11.72
C VAL A 261 17.39 -20.42 13.20
N ILE A 262 18.26 -20.83 14.13
CA ILE A 262 17.95 -20.71 15.56
C ILE A 262 17.94 -19.25 16.03
N CYS A 263 18.85 -18.41 15.53
CA CYS A 263 18.86 -16.97 15.82
C CYS A 263 17.60 -16.29 15.29
N SER A 264 17.18 -16.58 14.06
CA SER A 264 15.92 -16.07 13.49
C SER A 264 14.70 -16.48 14.31
N ARG A 265 14.66 -17.74 14.79
CA ARG A 265 13.57 -18.21 15.66
C ARG A 265 13.52 -17.45 16.99
N PHE A 266 14.66 -17.20 17.63
CA PHE A 266 14.68 -16.47 18.89
C PHE A 266 14.45 -14.97 18.72
N LEU A 267 14.85 -14.36 17.60
CA LEU A 267 14.48 -12.98 17.26
C LEU A 267 12.96 -12.83 17.17
N ALA A 268 12.27 -13.75 16.49
CA ALA A 268 10.82 -13.76 16.44
C ALA A 268 10.18 -13.98 17.82
N ARG A 269 10.81 -14.78 18.70
CA ARG A 269 10.35 -14.90 20.09
C ARG A 269 10.55 -13.63 20.90
N VAL A 270 11.52 -12.77 20.59
CA VAL A 270 11.61 -11.44 21.23
C VAL A 270 10.39 -10.59 20.86
N LEU A 271 9.98 -10.61 19.58
CA LEU A 271 8.75 -9.94 19.11
C LEU A 271 7.50 -10.46 19.83
N MET A 272 7.37 -11.78 19.98
CA MET A 272 6.18 -12.40 20.59
C MET A 272 6.16 -12.38 22.12
N LYS A 273 7.33 -12.34 22.78
CA LYS A 273 7.46 -12.36 24.25
C LYS A 273 6.77 -11.16 24.92
N TYR A 274 6.74 -10.01 24.24
CA TYR A 274 6.15 -8.78 24.75
C TYR A 274 4.91 -8.43 23.90
N PRO A 275 3.71 -8.91 24.26
CA PRO A 275 2.51 -8.78 23.41
C PRO A 275 2.03 -7.34 23.20
N ARG A 276 2.56 -6.36 23.95
CA ARG A 276 2.23 -4.93 23.79
C ARG A 276 3.38 -4.07 23.28
N ASP A 277 4.63 -4.49 23.52
CA ASP A 277 5.82 -3.67 23.26
C ASP A 277 6.84 -4.34 22.34
N GLY A 278 6.68 -5.63 22.01
CA GLY A 278 7.69 -6.40 21.27
C GLY A 278 7.94 -5.84 19.88
N ALA A 279 6.87 -5.49 19.16
CA ALA A 279 6.95 -4.82 17.86
C ALA A 279 7.61 -3.45 17.98
N ARG A 280 7.29 -2.67 19.03
CA ARG A 280 7.85 -1.34 19.27
C ARG A 280 9.37 -1.41 19.51
N ILE A 281 9.81 -2.30 20.41
CA ILE A 281 11.23 -2.52 20.71
C ILE A 281 12.02 -2.95 19.47
N CYS A 282 11.45 -3.84 18.66
CA CYS A 282 12.12 -4.31 17.45
C CYS A 282 12.15 -3.25 16.34
N LEU A 283 11.07 -2.49 16.14
CA LEU A 283 11.05 -1.39 15.19
C LEU A 283 12.04 -0.30 15.59
N ASP A 284 12.05 0.10 16.85
CA ASP A 284 13.02 1.07 17.40
C ASP A 284 14.47 0.62 17.14
N PHE A 285 14.78 -0.64 17.43
CA PHE A 285 16.10 -1.23 17.16
C PHE A 285 16.46 -1.25 15.65
N LEU A 286 15.52 -1.60 14.77
CA LEU A 286 15.77 -1.75 13.33
C LEU A 286 15.81 -0.40 12.58
N VAL A 287 15.03 0.58 13.05
CA VAL A 287 14.99 1.93 12.51
C VAL A 287 16.26 2.68 12.92
N GLY A 288 16.66 2.59 14.19
CA GLY A 288 17.87 3.21 14.72
C GLY A 288 17.78 4.75 14.77
N HIS A 289 18.91 5.44 14.63
CA HIS A 289 19.01 6.91 14.64
C HIS A 289 18.98 7.53 13.23
N ASP A 290 18.64 6.74 12.21
CA ASP A 290 18.66 7.22 10.83
C ASP A 290 17.55 8.26 10.63
N SER A 291 17.91 9.44 10.13
CA SER A 291 16.99 10.55 9.86
C SER A 291 16.05 10.28 8.69
N ASP A 292 16.50 9.51 7.68
CA ASP A 292 15.74 9.22 6.46
C ASP A 292 15.50 7.72 6.24
N LEU A 293 14.24 7.29 6.37
CA LEU A 293 13.80 5.92 6.09
C LEU A 293 13.47 5.75 4.59
N ALA A 294 14.48 5.50 3.77
CA ALA A 294 14.26 5.19 2.35
C ALA A 294 13.46 3.88 2.15
N THR A 295 12.64 3.82 1.10
CA THR A 295 11.81 2.65 0.73
C THR A 295 12.53 1.29 0.75
N PRO A 296 13.78 1.11 0.27
CA PRO A 296 14.45 -0.20 0.31
C PRO A 296 14.75 -0.67 1.74
N LYS A 297 15.02 0.26 2.67
CA LYS A 297 15.22 -0.06 4.09
C LYS A 297 13.89 -0.48 4.73
N LEU A 298 12.82 0.25 4.46
CA LEU A 298 11.46 -0.09 4.90
C LEU A 298 11.02 -1.46 4.40
N ASP A 299 11.29 -1.79 3.13
CA ASP A 299 10.98 -3.11 2.56
C ASP A 299 11.82 -4.24 3.19
N ARG A 300 13.07 -3.96 3.56
CA ARG A 300 13.88 -4.93 4.31
C ARG A 300 13.33 -5.16 5.73
N ILE A 301 12.94 -4.09 6.42
CA ILE A 301 12.35 -4.16 7.77
C ILE A 301 11.02 -4.90 7.72
N ALA A 302 10.12 -4.53 6.81
CA ALA A 302 8.82 -5.18 6.65
C ALA A 302 8.97 -6.66 6.31
N ARG A 303 9.88 -7.04 5.39
CA ARG A 303 10.15 -8.44 5.09
C ARG A 303 10.66 -9.21 6.31
N LEU A 304 11.53 -8.61 7.12
CA LEU A 304 12.06 -9.26 8.32
C LEU A 304 10.97 -9.49 9.38
N LEU A 305 10.10 -8.51 9.57
CA LEU A 305 9.04 -8.55 10.59
C LEU A 305 7.80 -9.35 10.16
N LEU A 306 7.52 -9.47 8.87
CA LEU A 306 6.37 -10.22 8.36
C LEU A 306 6.70 -11.65 7.92
N SER A 307 7.97 -12.06 8.03
CA SER A 307 8.37 -13.45 7.76
C SER A 307 8.26 -14.28 9.04
N PRO A 308 7.26 -15.17 9.18
CA PRO A 308 7.17 -16.03 10.35
C PRO A 308 8.42 -16.93 10.44
N PRO A 309 8.96 -17.14 11.66
CA PRO A 309 10.14 -17.98 11.85
C PRO A 309 9.84 -19.45 11.51
N SER A 310 10.86 -20.18 11.06
CA SER A 310 10.72 -21.61 10.78
C SER A 310 10.36 -22.41 12.04
N GLY A 311 9.20 -23.06 12.03
CA GLY A 311 8.72 -23.95 13.09
C GLY A 311 7.72 -23.35 14.08
N GLU A 312 7.30 -22.10 13.90
CA GLU A 312 6.12 -21.53 14.58
C GLU A 312 4.95 -21.45 13.59
N ASP A 313 3.72 -21.49 14.08
CA ASP A 313 2.53 -21.34 13.23
C ASP A 313 2.38 -19.89 12.74
N ALA A 314 2.04 -19.73 11.46
CA ALA A 314 1.98 -18.41 10.84
C ALA A 314 0.82 -17.58 11.39
N ASP A 315 -0.33 -18.20 11.69
CA ASP A 315 -1.50 -17.49 12.20
C ASP A 315 -1.28 -17.01 13.64
N ASP A 316 -0.70 -17.85 14.48
CA ASP A 316 -0.32 -17.47 15.86
C ASP A 316 0.70 -16.33 15.87
N TYR A 317 1.69 -16.36 14.96
CA TYR A 317 2.65 -15.28 14.79
C TYR A 317 1.97 -13.95 14.41
N PHE A 318 1.11 -13.96 13.38
CA PHE A 318 0.44 -12.75 12.94
C PHE A 318 -0.53 -12.21 14.00
N ARG A 319 -1.26 -13.06 14.71
CA ARG A 319 -2.16 -12.65 15.82
C ARG A 319 -1.42 -11.95 16.95
N ALA A 320 -0.17 -12.34 17.23
CA ALA A 320 0.64 -11.70 18.26
C ALA A 320 1.25 -10.36 17.81
N VAL A 321 1.68 -10.26 16.54
CA VAL A 321 2.52 -9.14 16.06
C VAL A 321 1.71 -8.05 15.35
N VAL A 322 0.76 -8.40 14.48
CA VAL A 322 0.04 -7.45 13.60
C VAL A 322 -0.76 -6.39 14.38
N PRO A 323 -1.49 -6.72 15.46
CA PRO A 323 -2.21 -5.71 16.25
C PRO A 323 -1.29 -4.65 16.87
N GLN A 324 -0.04 -5.01 17.18
CA GLN A 324 0.95 -4.06 17.71
C GLN A 324 1.36 -3.06 16.62
N PHE A 325 1.58 -3.50 15.38
CA PHE A 325 1.86 -2.59 14.26
C PHE A 325 0.70 -1.62 13.99
N ALA A 326 -0.55 -2.11 14.04
CA ALA A 326 -1.72 -1.24 13.89
C ALA A 326 -1.76 -0.16 14.98
N THR A 327 -1.45 -0.54 16.23
CA THR A 327 -1.38 0.41 17.34
C THR A 327 -0.27 1.45 17.16
N ILE A 328 0.92 1.02 16.71
CA ILE A 328 2.07 1.92 16.49
C ILE A 328 1.81 2.90 15.33
N ALA A 329 1.17 2.43 14.25
CA ALA A 329 0.81 3.25 13.11
C ALA A 329 -0.28 4.30 13.45
N ALA A 330 -1.14 4.01 14.43
CA ALA A 330 -2.24 4.88 14.84
C ALA A 330 -1.83 6.05 15.78
N ILE A 331 -0.58 6.09 16.25
CA ILE A 331 -0.12 7.12 17.18
C ILE A 331 0.12 8.44 16.43
N ALA A 332 -0.67 9.46 16.77
CA ALA A 332 -0.50 10.81 16.27
C ALA A 332 0.81 11.42 16.80
N THR A 333 1.65 11.95 15.92
CA THR A 333 2.82 12.75 16.30
C THR A 333 2.36 14.20 16.54
N PRO A 334 2.69 14.82 17.69
CA PRO A 334 2.40 16.23 17.90
C PRO A 334 3.25 17.09 16.95
N ASN A 335 2.61 17.95 16.17
CA ASN A 335 3.29 18.94 15.33
C ASN A 335 4.27 19.77 16.19
N SER A 336 5.57 19.69 15.87
CA SER A 336 6.62 20.41 16.58
C SER A 336 6.63 21.89 16.18
N SER A 337 5.74 22.68 16.77
CA SER A 337 5.81 24.15 16.70
C SER A 337 5.59 24.71 18.09
N ASN A 338 6.67 24.74 18.89
CA ASN A 338 6.98 25.70 19.96
C ASN A 338 7.90 25.05 21.02
N ALA A 339 9.22 25.19 20.86
CA ALA A 339 10.17 24.97 21.94
C ALA A 339 11.39 25.88 21.75
N ASN A 340 11.45 26.97 22.53
CA ASN A 340 12.50 28.01 22.47
C ASN A 340 13.67 27.76 23.43
N ASP A 341 14.09 26.50 23.66
CA ASP A 341 15.17 26.21 24.61
C ASP A 341 16.15 25.12 24.10
N PRO A 342 17.38 25.47 23.68
CA PRO A 342 18.23 24.62 22.82
C PRO A 342 18.73 23.31 23.46
N ASP A 343 18.91 23.25 24.79
CA ASP A 343 19.38 22.03 25.47
C ASP A 343 18.25 21.03 25.75
N VAL A 344 17.01 21.52 25.86
CA VAL A 344 15.80 20.70 26.00
C VAL A 344 15.30 20.22 24.64
N VAL A 345 15.51 21.03 23.59
CA VAL A 345 15.14 20.75 22.20
C VAL A 345 15.84 19.50 21.65
N SER A 346 17.10 19.20 21.97
CA SER A 346 17.75 17.95 21.50
C SER A 346 17.05 16.68 22.04
N ARG A 347 16.75 16.63 23.34
CA ARG A 347 16.13 15.46 23.99
C ARG A 347 14.62 15.36 23.74
N ILE A 348 13.95 16.50 23.55
CA ILE A 348 12.51 16.55 23.23
C ILE A 348 12.25 16.34 21.74
N MET A 349 13.19 16.65 20.82
CA MET A 349 13.00 16.38 19.38
C MET A 349 13.31 14.94 18.98
N ASP A 350 14.20 14.23 19.68
CA ASP A 350 14.57 12.85 19.34
C ASP A 350 13.42 11.83 19.54
N ALA A 351 12.62 11.99 20.61
CA ALA A 351 11.51 11.09 20.92
C ALA A 351 10.33 11.13 19.93
N PRO A 352 9.78 12.31 19.54
CA PRO A 352 8.74 12.40 18.52
C PRO A 352 9.25 12.02 17.14
N ALA A 353 10.49 12.37 16.78
CA ALA A 353 11.09 11.96 15.51
C ALA A 353 11.34 10.43 15.45
N ALA A 354 11.73 9.80 16.56
CA ALA A 354 11.79 8.34 16.66
C ALA A 354 10.40 7.70 16.53
N GLN A 355 9.39 8.29 17.17
CA GLN A 355 8.01 7.83 17.10
C GLN A 355 7.43 7.92 15.68
N GLU A 356 7.72 9.00 14.96
CA GLU A 356 7.31 9.18 13.55
C GLU A 356 7.96 8.14 12.63
N ARG A 357 9.26 7.90 12.81
CA ARG A 357 9.98 6.89 12.03
C ARG A 357 9.44 5.48 12.30
N MET A 358 9.08 5.18 13.55
CA MET A 358 8.43 3.92 13.92
C MET A 358 7.03 3.79 13.34
N SER A 359 6.21 4.86 13.36
CA SER A 359 4.85 4.83 12.80
C SER A 359 4.90 4.65 11.28
N GLN A 360 5.82 5.33 10.59
CA GLN A 360 6.06 5.15 9.15
C GLN A 360 6.47 3.71 8.81
N ALA A 361 7.39 3.12 9.59
CA ALA A 361 7.82 1.74 9.38
C ALA A 361 6.71 0.71 9.65
N ALA A 362 5.91 0.93 10.70
CA ALA A 362 4.74 0.10 11.02
C ALA A 362 3.67 0.20 9.92
N ALA A 363 3.34 1.40 9.47
CA ALA A 363 2.39 1.63 8.39
C ALA A 363 2.84 0.96 7.08
N TYR A 364 4.13 1.10 6.72
CA TYR A 364 4.70 0.43 5.56
C TYR A 364 4.59 -1.10 5.67
N ALA A 365 4.90 -1.69 6.84
CA ALA A 365 4.74 -3.12 7.05
C ALA A 365 3.27 -3.57 6.90
N LEU A 366 2.31 -2.82 7.41
CA LEU A 366 0.89 -3.12 7.24
C LEU A 366 0.44 -3.07 5.76
N ARG A 367 0.97 -2.14 4.96
CA ARG A 367 0.71 -2.09 3.52
C ARG A 367 1.27 -3.32 2.79
N VAL A 368 2.49 -3.73 3.14
CA VAL A 368 3.09 -4.98 2.60
C VAL A 368 2.27 -6.20 3.00
N LEU A 369 1.74 -6.23 4.23
CA LEU A 369 0.85 -7.30 4.70
C LEU A 369 -0.46 -7.34 3.90
N ALA A 370 -1.07 -6.19 3.61
CA ALA A 370 -2.30 -6.11 2.82
C ALA A 370 -2.13 -6.73 1.42
N GLN A 371 -0.98 -6.51 0.78
CA GLN A 371 -0.67 -7.08 -0.54
C GLN A 371 -0.33 -8.58 -0.49
N LYS A 372 0.42 -9.02 0.54
CA LYS A 372 0.92 -10.40 0.60
C LYS A 372 -0.03 -11.38 1.27
N ASN A 373 -0.82 -10.93 2.25
CA ASN A 373 -1.68 -11.79 3.05
C ASN A 373 -3.00 -11.06 3.43
N ARG A 374 -3.87 -10.92 2.42
CA ARG A 374 -5.12 -10.14 2.49
C ARG A 374 -6.08 -10.61 3.59
N THR A 375 -6.21 -11.91 3.80
CA THR A 375 -7.13 -12.48 4.80
C THR A 375 -6.73 -12.08 6.22
N VAL A 376 -5.43 -12.18 6.53
CA VAL A 376 -4.87 -11.78 7.82
C VAL A 376 -5.00 -10.28 8.03
N PHE A 377 -4.68 -9.47 7.01
CA PHE A 377 -4.86 -8.02 7.07
C PHE A 377 -6.32 -7.63 7.34
N ARG A 378 -7.27 -8.26 6.64
CA ARG A 378 -8.69 -8.00 6.83
C ARG A 378 -9.14 -8.31 8.26
N GLN A 379 -8.80 -9.49 8.77
CA GLN A 379 -9.25 -9.95 10.09
C GLN A 379 -8.60 -9.20 11.25
N LEU A 380 -7.29 -8.91 11.16
CA LEU A 380 -6.52 -8.36 12.29
C LEU A 380 -6.35 -6.84 12.25
N VAL A 381 -6.55 -6.20 11.09
CA VAL A 381 -6.33 -4.75 10.92
C VAL A 381 -7.61 -4.07 10.44
N ALA A 382 -8.15 -4.47 9.28
CA ALA A 382 -9.28 -3.77 8.68
C ALA A 382 -10.55 -3.88 9.52
N GLU A 383 -10.98 -5.08 9.91
CA GLU A 383 -12.22 -5.27 10.68
C GLU A 383 -12.19 -4.57 12.05
N PRO A 384 -11.11 -4.68 12.85
CA PRO A 384 -11.01 -3.94 14.11
C PRO A 384 -10.96 -2.42 13.90
N ALA A 385 -10.18 -1.94 12.93
CA ALA A 385 -10.04 -0.52 12.66
C ALA A 385 -11.35 0.11 12.15
N LEU A 386 -12.11 -0.60 11.30
CA LEU A 386 -13.36 -0.10 10.73
C LEU A 386 -14.58 -0.31 11.63
N CYS A 387 -14.45 -1.07 12.73
CA CYS A 387 -15.55 -1.36 13.64
C CYS A 387 -16.35 -0.11 14.07
N PRO A 388 -15.72 1.03 14.44
CA PRO A 388 -16.45 2.25 14.79
C PRO A 388 -17.36 2.74 13.65
N LEU A 389 -16.88 2.77 12.41
CA LEU A 389 -17.64 3.23 11.25
C LEU A 389 -18.64 2.18 10.75
N ARG A 390 -18.36 0.88 10.89
CA ARG A 390 -19.33 -0.17 10.54
C ARG A 390 -20.56 -0.15 11.45
N ARG A 391 -20.40 0.23 12.72
CA ARG A 391 -21.53 0.47 13.64
C ARG A 391 -22.44 1.58 13.13
N TRP A 392 -21.95 2.47 12.25
CA TRP A 392 -22.78 3.46 11.58
C TRP A 392 -23.95 2.81 10.81
N TYR A 393 -23.69 1.65 10.17
CA TYR A 393 -24.65 0.94 9.30
C TYR A 393 -25.55 -0.07 10.00
N SER A 394 -25.17 -0.57 11.18
CA SER A 394 -25.92 -1.64 11.86
C SER A 394 -27.19 -1.10 12.52
N SER A 395 -28.35 -1.25 11.89
CA SER A 395 -29.67 -0.94 12.48
C SER A 395 -30.12 -1.95 13.55
N ARG A 396 -29.45 -3.11 13.69
CA ARG A 396 -29.92 -4.26 14.50
C ARG A 396 -29.23 -4.50 15.85
N MET A 397 -28.35 -3.62 16.32
CA MET A 397 -27.61 -3.86 17.56
C MET A 397 -27.81 -2.74 18.58
N ARG A 398 -29.03 -2.63 19.12
CA ARG A 398 -29.14 -2.30 20.54
C ARG A 398 -28.85 -3.61 21.28
N PRO A 399 -27.97 -3.66 22.29
CA PRO A 399 -27.99 -4.78 23.21
C PRO A 399 -29.31 -4.68 23.99
N THR A 400 -30.37 -5.25 23.43
CA THR A 400 -31.63 -5.45 24.13
C THR A 400 -31.34 -6.48 25.20
N GLY A 401 -31.08 -6.00 26.41
CA GLY A 401 -30.98 -6.86 27.57
C GLY A 401 -32.36 -7.45 27.87
N HIS A 402 -32.76 -8.49 27.15
CA HIS A 402 -33.75 -9.49 27.56
C HIS A 402 -33.42 -10.79 26.83
N GLY A 403 -33.19 -11.84 27.62
CA GLY A 403 -32.77 -13.14 27.11
C GLY A 403 -33.83 -13.81 26.27
N SER A 404 -33.41 -14.30 25.11
CA SER A 404 -33.93 -15.54 24.52
C SER A 404 -32.80 -16.15 23.69
N ASP A 405 -32.53 -17.42 23.96
CA ASP A 405 -31.30 -18.17 23.76
C ASP A 405 -31.06 -18.63 22.30
N ASP A 406 -31.42 -17.85 21.28
CA ASP A 406 -31.26 -18.24 19.88
C ASP A 406 -30.57 -17.15 19.03
N ASP A 407 -29.24 -17.09 19.12
CA ASP A 407 -28.41 -16.24 18.26
C ASP A 407 -27.86 -17.06 17.06
N PRO A 408 -28.26 -16.73 15.80
CA PRO A 408 -27.74 -17.41 14.61
C PRO A 408 -26.25 -17.12 14.32
N VAL A 409 -25.63 -16.14 14.99
CA VAL A 409 -24.18 -15.87 14.89
C VAL A 409 -23.36 -16.90 15.68
N ALA A 410 -23.96 -17.55 16.69
CA ALA A 410 -23.31 -18.60 17.48
C ALA A 410 -23.13 -19.93 16.73
N ARG A 411 -23.86 -20.18 15.63
CA ARG A 411 -23.70 -21.40 14.82
C ARG A 411 -22.50 -21.39 13.87
N GLY A 412 -21.88 -20.24 13.62
CA GLY A 412 -20.70 -20.13 12.73
C GLY A 412 -19.35 -20.38 13.41
N LEU A 413 -19.31 -20.42 14.74
CA LEU A 413 -18.06 -20.47 15.54
C LEU A 413 -17.98 -21.70 16.47
N LEU A 414 -18.52 -22.84 16.03
CA LEU A 414 -18.35 -24.12 16.71
C LEU A 414 -17.77 -25.18 15.77
N GLY A 415 -16.44 -25.12 15.63
CA GLY A 415 -15.59 -26.21 15.18
C GLY A 415 -14.64 -26.63 16.32
N ALA A 416 -15.05 -27.64 17.07
CA ALA A 416 -14.25 -28.57 17.89
C ALA A 416 -13.02 -28.05 18.67
N ALA A 417 -13.24 -27.54 19.88
CA ALA A 417 -12.59 -27.99 21.12
C ALA A 417 -12.97 -27.04 22.26
N GLY A 418 -13.69 -27.57 23.24
CA GLY A 418 -14.20 -26.79 24.36
C GLY A 418 -13.08 -26.23 25.24
N GLN A 419 -13.02 -24.91 25.33
CA GLN A 419 -12.72 -24.19 26.56
C GLN A 419 -13.24 -22.75 26.41
N ARG A 420 -14.28 -22.40 27.17
CA ARG A 420 -14.77 -21.03 27.31
C ARG A 420 -13.67 -20.16 27.92
N ARG A 421 -13.08 -19.27 27.14
CA ARG A 421 -12.44 -18.06 27.68
C ARG A 421 -13.27 -16.87 27.25
N GLN A 422 -13.93 -16.26 28.23
CA GLN A 422 -14.65 -15.00 28.09
C GLN A 422 -13.71 -13.94 27.51
N PRO A 423 -14.15 -13.08 26.57
CA PRO A 423 -13.40 -11.90 26.20
C PRO A 423 -13.34 -10.94 27.40
N ALA A 424 -12.13 -10.54 27.75
CA ALA A 424 -11.84 -9.53 28.76
C ALA A 424 -12.17 -8.13 28.22
N ILE A 425 -13.46 -7.82 28.11
CA ILE A 425 -14.00 -6.44 28.13
C ILE A 425 -15.21 -6.47 29.05
N ALA A 426 -14.95 -6.70 30.33
CA ALA A 426 -15.78 -6.20 31.42
C ALA A 426 -15.08 -4.94 31.95
N VAL A 427 -15.86 -3.96 32.40
CA VAL A 427 -15.42 -2.64 32.94
C VAL A 427 -15.21 -1.55 31.88
N VAL A 428 -16.29 -1.15 31.18
CA VAL A 428 -16.80 0.23 31.19
C VAL A 428 -18.33 0.13 31.03
N GLY A 429 -18.96 -0.44 32.05
CA GLY A 429 -20.40 -0.69 32.08
C GLY A 429 -20.96 -0.44 33.47
N GLU A 430 -20.40 0.55 34.18
CA GLU A 430 -20.97 1.05 35.42
C GLU A 430 -21.03 2.57 35.34
N THR A 431 -22.11 3.07 34.75
CA THR A 431 -22.73 4.34 35.16
C THR A 431 -24.20 4.35 34.75
N ILE A 432 -25.04 4.05 35.74
CA ILE A 432 -26.34 4.67 36.02
C ILE A 432 -27.41 4.54 34.91
N ARG A 433 -28.22 3.48 35.05
CA ARG A 433 -29.61 3.51 34.58
C ARG A 433 -30.38 4.57 35.38
N ASN A 434 -30.85 5.61 34.71
CA ASN A 434 -31.96 6.44 35.16
C ASN A 434 -33.05 6.39 34.07
N PRO A 435 -34.25 5.84 34.34
CA PRO A 435 -35.35 5.78 33.37
C PRO A 435 -36.03 7.16 33.23
N GLY A 436 -35.26 8.15 32.78
CA GLY A 436 -35.73 9.53 32.63
C GLY A 436 -34.67 10.56 32.22
N ALA A 437 -33.46 10.17 31.80
CA ALA A 437 -32.41 11.12 31.39
C ALA A 437 -32.12 11.02 29.88
N GLU A 438 -32.31 12.15 29.19
CA GLU A 438 -32.02 12.40 27.77
C GLU A 438 -30.51 12.45 27.47
N HIS A 439 -29.75 11.39 27.79
CA HIS A 439 -28.31 11.34 27.46
C HIS A 439 -28.05 10.37 26.29
N PRO A 440 -27.46 10.83 25.17
CA PRO A 440 -27.25 10.01 23.99
C PRO A 440 -26.22 8.91 24.23
N THR A 441 -26.48 7.71 23.72
CA THR A 441 -25.62 6.54 23.93
C THR A 441 -24.41 6.62 22.98
N ILE A 442 -23.19 6.65 23.50
CA ILE A 442 -21.97 6.81 22.70
C ILE A 442 -21.66 5.51 21.94
N VAL A 443 -21.44 5.61 20.63
CA VAL A 443 -21.11 4.49 19.72
C VAL A 443 -19.62 4.40 19.43
N ALA A 444 -18.97 5.56 19.31
CA ALA A 444 -17.53 5.72 19.17
C ALA A 444 -17.10 7.03 19.85
N SER A 445 -16.03 6.97 20.65
CA SER A 445 -15.45 8.14 21.31
C SER A 445 -14.65 9.02 20.34
N ALA A 446 -14.37 10.26 20.75
CA ALA A 446 -13.54 11.17 19.94
C ALA A 446 -12.12 10.63 19.72
N THR A 447 -11.54 9.98 20.73
CA THR A 447 -10.22 9.38 20.61
C THR A 447 -10.18 8.18 19.65
N GLU A 448 -11.25 7.37 19.60
CA GLU A 448 -11.35 6.24 18.67
C GLU A 448 -11.45 6.71 17.22
N LEU A 449 -12.28 7.74 16.95
CA LEU A 449 -12.39 8.33 15.62
C LEU A 449 -11.08 9.02 15.20
N LEU A 450 -10.43 9.77 16.09
CA LEU A 450 -9.13 10.37 15.83
C LEU A 450 -8.07 9.34 15.44
N ARG A 451 -7.96 8.22 16.19
CA ARG A 451 -7.04 7.13 15.86
C ARG A 451 -7.37 6.49 14.52
N LEU A 452 -8.66 6.33 14.21
CA LEU A 452 -9.13 5.77 12.94
C LEU A 452 -8.72 6.66 11.76
N ALA A 453 -8.94 7.98 11.85
CA ALA A 453 -8.51 8.93 10.81
C ALA A 453 -7.00 8.87 10.57
N HIS A 454 -6.19 8.89 11.64
CA HIS A 454 -4.73 8.77 11.51
C HIS A 454 -4.32 7.43 10.90
N THR A 455 -4.96 6.33 11.30
CA THR A 455 -4.68 5.01 10.74
C THR A 455 -5.00 4.97 9.24
N LEU A 456 -6.14 5.53 8.82
CA LEU A 456 -6.50 5.61 7.41
C LEU A 456 -5.55 6.49 6.61
N GLN A 457 -5.16 7.66 7.12
CA GLN A 457 -4.18 8.54 6.47
C GLN A 457 -2.81 7.87 6.34
N GLN A 458 -2.36 7.16 7.39
CA GLN A 458 -1.08 6.46 7.37
C GLN A 458 -1.11 5.21 6.49
N LEU A 459 -2.25 4.54 6.30
CA LEU A 459 -2.33 3.38 5.39
C LEU A 459 -2.55 3.81 3.93
N VAL A 460 -3.23 4.93 3.73
CA VAL A 460 -3.57 5.53 2.42
C VAL A 460 -2.93 6.92 2.33
N PRO A 461 -1.60 7.02 2.16
CA PRO A 461 -0.91 8.30 2.06
C PRO A 461 -1.19 8.95 0.69
N GLY A 462 -1.01 10.27 0.57
CA GLY A 462 -1.02 10.99 -0.71
C GLY A 462 -0.10 10.35 -1.77
N GLY A 463 -0.69 9.57 -2.67
CA GLY A 463 -0.06 8.71 -3.67
C GLY A 463 -1.05 7.63 -4.10
N VAL A 464 -0.81 6.84 -5.15
CA VAL A 464 -1.80 5.81 -5.60
C VAL A 464 -1.66 4.55 -4.73
N PRO A 465 -2.54 4.31 -3.71
CA PRO A 465 -2.53 3.06 -2.97
C PRO A 465 -2.92 1.89 -3.90
N PRO A 466 -2.51 0.66 -3.57
CA PRO A 466 -3.02 -0.51 -4.28
C PRO A 466 -4.55 -0.60 -4.11
N ALA A 467 -5.27 -0.81 -5.21
CA ALA A 467 -6.74 -0.88 -5.23
C ALA A 467 -7.30 -1.91 -4.24
N GLU A 468 -6.56 -3.00 -3.97
CA GLU A 468 -6.92 -4.02 -2.98
C GLU A 468 -7.00 -3.48 -1.55
N LEU A 469 -6.09 -2.58 -1.18
CA LEU A 469 -6.09 -1.93 0.13
C LEU A 469 -7.32 -1.03 0.29
N VAL A 470 -7.64 -0.28 -0.77
CA VAL A 470 -8.81 0.61 -0.80
C VAL A 470 -10.11 -0.20 -0.72
N ALA A 471 -10.19 -1.33 -1.43
CA ALA A 471 -11.33 -2.23 -1.40
C ALA A 471 -11.62 -2.82 -0.01
N GLU A 472 -10.58 -3.08 0.80
CA GLU A 472 -10.76 -3.62 2.16
C GLU A 472 -10.94 -2.53 3.23
N LEU A 473 -10.30 -1.37 3.09
CA LEU A 473 -10.31 -0.31 4.12
C LEU A 473 -11.37 0.77 3.90
N VAL A 474 -11.64 1.16 2.65
CA VAL A 474 -12.43 2.37 2.37
C VAL A 474 -13.80 2.02 1.82
N CYS A 475 -13.90 1.14 0.81
CA CYS A 475 -15.18 0.77 0.20
C CYS A 475 -16.24 0.32 1.22
N PRO A 476 -15.95 -0.53 2.23
CA PRO A 476 -16.98 -0.99 3.19
C PRO A 476 -17.54 0.09 4.10
N VAL A 477 -16.89 1.25 4.18
CA VAL A 477 -17.26 2.37 5.06
C VAL A 477 -17.39 3.69 4.30
N LEU A 478 -17.43 3.64 2.96
CA LEU A 478 -17.36 4.84 2.12
C LEU A 478 -18.46 5.85 2.47
N ALA A 479 -19.73 5.43 2.55
CA ALA A 479 -20.80 6.36 2.89
C ALA A 479 -20.63 6.93 4.32
N SER A 480 -20.27 6.12 5.32
CA SER A 480 -20.00 6.63 6.67
C SER A 480 -18.83 7.62 6.73
N LEU A 481 -17.78 7.45 5.91
CA LEU A 481 -16.68 8.40 5.78
C LEU A 481 -17.12 9.70 5.10
N VAL A 482 -17.96 9.61 4.07
CA VAL A 482 -18.53 10.77 3.37
C VAL A 482 -19.45 11.56 4.31
N HIS A 483 -20.28 10.89 5.12
CA HIS A 483 -21.08 11.52 6.18
C HIS A 483 -20.22 12.19 7.25
N TRP A 484 -19.10 11.58 7.65
CA TRP A 484 -18.17 12.20 8.58
C TRP A 484 -17.52 13.45 7.98
N TYR A 485 -17.04 13.35 6.74
CA TYR A 485 -16.47 14.48 6.00
C TYR A 485 -17.46 15.65 5.87
N ALA A 486 -18.71 15.36 5.51
CA ALA A 486 -19.75 16.37 5.41
C ALA A 486 -20.05 17.05 6.75
N PHE A 487 -20.04 16.29 7.85
CA PHE A 487 -20.22 16.83 9.20
C PHE A 487 -19.10 17.80 9.58
N GLU A 488 -17.85 17.45 9.30
CA GLU A 488 -16.70 18.33 9.58
C GLU A 488 -16.71 19.60 8.73
N ASN A 489 -17.16 19.51 7.47
CA ASN A 489 -17.27 20.65 6.56
C ASN A 489 -18.41 21.62 6.89
N ASN A 490 -19.56 21.12 7.35
CA ASN A 490 -20.77 21.92 7.57
C ASN A 490 -20.89 22.50 8.99
N GLY A 491 -19.95 22.20 9.89
CA GLY A 491 -20.05 22.66 11.27
C GLY A 491 -19.78 24.17 11.43
N PRO A 492 -20.44 24.84 12.39
CA PRO A 492 -20.27 26.27 12.60
C PRO A 492 -18.85 26.56 13.12
N THR A 493 -18.04 27.27 12.34
CA THR A 493 -16.79 27.89 12.80
C THR A 493 -16.56 29.21 12.05
N ASP A 494 -16.57 30.31 12.79
CA ASP A 494 -15.75 31.50 12.50
C ASP A 494 -14.26 31.09 12.33
N PRO A 495 -13.40 31.92 11.69
CA PRO A 495 -12.66 31.65 10.44
C PRO A 495 -11.63 30.48 10.49
N PRO A 496 -11.06 30.05 9.33
CA PRO A 496 -10.47 28.73 9.15
C PRO A 496 -9.02 28.69 9.65
N ALA A 497 -8.82 28.37 10.92
CA ALA A 497 -7.55 27.85 11.41
C ALA A 497 -7.52 26.33 11.18
N SER A 498 -7.16 25.91 9.96
CA SER A 498 -6.79 24.53 9.59
C SER A 498 -7.66 23.42 10.22
N ASN A 499 -8.83 23.11 9.64
CA ASN A 499 -9.56 21.87 9.95
C ASN A 499 -8.72 20.66 9.51
N THR A 500 -7.76 20.24 10.33
CA THR A 500 -6.86 19.10 10.09
C THR A 500 -7.66 17.83 9.81
N MET A 501 -8.78 17.59 10.51
CA MET A 501 -9.61 16.40 10.30
C MET A 501 -10.32 16.39 8.94
N ALA A 502 -10.98 17.49 8.55
CA ALA A 502 -11.63 17.57 7.23
C ALA A 502 -10.61 17.43 6.08
N GLY A 503 -9.42 18.01 6.26
CA GLY A 503 -8.29 17.86 5.34
C GLY A 503 -7.81 16.41 5.23
N MET A 504 -7.61 15.73 6.37
CA MET A 504 -7.23 14.31 6.41
C MET A 504 -8.27 13.41 5.72
N LEU A 505 -9.56 13.61 6.03
CA LEU A 505 -10.64 12.83 5.43
C LEU A 505 -10.76 13.09 3.92
N ARG A 506 -10.59 14.35 3.48
CA ARG A 506 -10.56 14.71 2.06
C ARG A 506 -9.42 13.99 1.34
N GLU A 507 -8.21 14.01 1.91
CA GLU A 507 -7.04 13.35 1.34
C GLU A 507 -7.27 11.83 1.22
N VAL A 508 -7.77 11.18 2.28
CA VAL A 508 -8.07 9.74 2.28
C VAL A 508 -9.13 9.40 1.22
N LEU A 509 -10.23 10.15 1.16
CA LEU A 509 -11.33 9.91 0.22
C LEU A 509 -10.90 10.14 -1.23
N ALA A 510 -10.20 11.25 -1.52
CA ALA A 510 -9.71 11.55 -2.86
C ALA A 510 -8.69 10.51 -3.33
N THR A 511 -7.72 10.19 -2.48
CA THR A 511 -6.70 9.17 -2.76
C THR A 511 -7.32 7.79 -3.00
N ALA A 512 -8.32 7.42 -2.22
CA ALA A 512 -9.04 6.16 -2.38
C ALA A 512 -9.81 6.09 -3.70
N LEU A 513 -10.57 7.12 -4.04
CA LEU A 513 -11.36 7.16 -5.27
C LEU A 513 -10.47 7.20 -6.53
N CYS A 514 -9.34 7.91 -6.49
CA CYS A 514 -8.36 7.93 -7.59
C CYS A 514 -7.67 6.57 -7.82
N ALA A 515 -7.53 5.75 -6.78
CA ALA A 515 -6.87 4.46 -6.87
C ALA A 515 -7.76 3.32 -7.36
N LEU A 516 -9.09 3.50 -7.31
CA LEU A 516 -10.04 2.54 -7.85
C LEU A 516 -10.13 2.69 -9.37
N PRO A 517 -10.39 1.60 -10.12
CA PRO A 517 -10.74 1.72 -11.52
C PRO A 517 -12.02 2.56 -11.66
N PRO A 518 -12.17 3.35 -12.73
CA PRO A 518 -13.24 4.36 -12.86
C PRO A 518 -14.65 3.79 -12.70
N GLY A 519 -14.90 2.58 -13.21
CA GLY A 519 -16.16 1.86 -13.02
C GLY A 519 -16.44 1.44 -11.58
N ALA A 520 -15.41 1.06 -10.82
CA ALA A 520 -15.58 0.70 -9.40
C ALA A 520 -15.73 1.95 -8.51
N ALA A 521 -15.02 3.03 -8.84
CA ALA A 521 -15.16 4.32 -8.15
C ALA A 521 -16.58 4.87 -8.31
N SER A 522 -17.09 4.90 -9.56
CA SER A 522 -18.45 5.35 -9.85
C SER A 522 -19.52 4.47 -9.19
N ALA A 523 -19.37 3.14 -9.24
CA ALA A 523 -20.28 2.22 -8.56
C ALA A 523 -20.30 2.41 -7.03
N ALA A 524 -19.14 2.59 -6.39
CA ALA A 524 -19.05 2.80 -4.95
C ALA A 524 -19.67 4.15 -4.52
N VAL A 525 -19.48 5.20 -5.33
CA VAL A 525 -20.11 6.50 -5.10
C VAL A 525 -21.63 6.42 -5.30
N LEU A 526 -22.08 5.70 -6.33
CA LEU A 526 -23.50 5.48 -6.59
C LEU A 526 -24.16 4.71 -5.43
N GLU A 527 -23.54 3.65 -4.94
CA GLU A 527 -23.99 2.89 -3.78
C GLU A 527 -24.09 3.79 -2.54
N ALA A 528 -23.13 4.70 -2.33
CA ALA A 528 -23.16 5.66 -1.23
C ALA A 528 -24.28 6.70 -1.38
N VAL A 529 -24.60 7.14 -2.60
CA VAL A 529 -25.72 8.07 -2.89
C VAL A 529 -27.08 7.40 -2.69
N GLN A 530 -27.21 6.16 -3.17
CA GLN A 530 -28.45 5.38 -3.13
C GLN A 530 -28.74 4.75 -1.77
N LEU A 531 -27.85 4.92 -0.79
CA LEU A 531 -27.95 4.28 0.51
C LEU A 531 -29.11 4.87 1.32
N SER A 532 -30.33 4.42 1.01
CA SER A 532 -31.56 4.76 1.72
C SER A 532 -31.83 3.75 2.82
N ARG A 533 -32.08 4.21 4.05
CA ARG A 533 -32.43 3.32 5.18
C ARG A 533 -33.95 3.18 5.31
N ASP A 534 -34.41 1.94 5.40
CA ASP A 534 -35.81 1.60 5.64
C ASP A 534 -36.32 2.06 7.00
N SER A 535 -37.61 2.39 7.02
CA SER A 535 -38.32 2.94 8.16
C SER A 535 -39.62 2.21 8.41
N ASP A 536 -39.52 1.00 8.95
CA ASP A 536 -40.71 0.25 9.36
C ASP A 536 -40.99 0.34 10.86
N ASP A 537 -40.16 1.02 11.67
CA ASP A 537 -40.39 1.14 13.11
C ASP A 537 -40.48 2.60 13.62
N ASN A 538 -41.44 2.80 14.54
CA ASN A 538 -41.97 4.07 15.01
C ASN A 538 -41.04 4.89 15.94
N ALA A 539 -39.73 4.65 15.88
CA ALA A 539 -38.67 5.47 16.47
C ALA A 539 -37.33 5.04 15.85
N ILE A 540 -36.84 5.74 14.83
CA ILE A 540 -35.56 5.38 14.20
C ILE A 540 -34.43 6.01 15.00
N GLU A 541 -33.82 5.20 15.87
CA GLU A 541 -32.54 5.50 16.48
C GLU A 541 -31.41 5.11 15.53
N TRP A 542 -30.50 6.02 15.22
CA TRP A 542 -29.30 5.72 14.42
C TRP A 542 -28.08 6.55 14.86
N PRO A 543 -26.85 6.06 14.59
CA PRO A 543 -25.61 6.74 14.99
C PRO A 543 -25.34 7.98 14.14
N VAL A 544 -25.15 9.12 14.79
CA VAL A 544 -24.85 10.41 14.16
C VAL A 544 -23.53 10.95 14.70
N PHE A 545 -22.81 11.70 13.87
CA PHE A 545 -21.63 12.44 14.30
C PHE A 545 -22.03 13.68 15.12
N ALA A 546 -21.36 13.89 16.24
CA ALA A 546 -21.61 14.99 17.16
C ALA A 546 -20.28 15.58 17.66
N ARG A 547 -20.24 16.89 17.91
CA ARG A 547 -19.05 17.55 18.49
C ARG A 547 -19.06 17.42 20.02
N CYS A 548 -17.89 17.20 20.60
CA CYS A 548 -17.65 17.21 22.04
C CYS A 548 -16.37 18.00 22.35
N ALA A 549 -16.07 18.24 23.65
CA ALA A 549 -14.88 18.97 24.08
C ALA A 549 -13.55 18.34 23.62
N GLU A 550 -13.54 17.03 23.36
CA GLU A 550 -12.36 16.25 22.93
C GLU A 550 -12.28 16.06 21.41
N GLY A 551 -13.26 16.55 20.62
CA GLY A 551 -13.33 16.39 19.17
C GLY A 551 -14.67 15.83 18.69
N THR A 552 -14.66 15.09 17.57
CA THR A 552 -15.89 14.49 16.98
C THR A 552 -16.13 13.09 17.53
N ARG A 553 -17.33 12.83 18.03
CA ARG A 553 -17.79 11.51 18.52
C ARG A 553 -18.97 11.01 17.70
N MET A 554 -19.31 9.73 17.84
CA MET A 554 -20.51 9.14 17.24
C MET A 554 -21.48 8.69 18.34
N GLU A 555 -22.74 9.09 18.27
CA GLU A 555 -23.76 8.82 19.29
C GLU A 555 -25.10 8.40 18.68
N TRP A 556 -25.84 7.52 19.36
CA TRP A 556 -27.20 7.15 18.95
C TRP A 556 -28.17 8.30 19.20
N ARG A 557 -28.94 8.67 18.17
CA ARG A 557 -29.96 9.72 18.25
C ARG A 557 -31.29 9.21 17.71
N SER A 558 -32.37 9.52 18.43
CA SER A 558 -33.75 9.23 18.02
C SER A 558 -34.32 10.37 17.18
N PHE A 559 -35.02 10.03 16.10
CA PHE A 559 -35.60 10.99 15.17
C PHE A 559 -37.12 10.84 15.09
N ALA A 560 -37.84 11.93 15.33
CA ALA A 560 -39.31 11.99 15.29
C ALA A 560 -39.88 12.07 13.86
N THR A 561 -39.11 12.58 12.90
CA THR A 561 -39.53 12.72 11.49
C THR A 561 -38.39 12.31 10.55
N THR A 562 -38.77 11.86 9.35
CA THR A 562 -37.86 11.29 8.33
C THR A 562 -37.07 12.33 7.52
N SER A 563 -37.28 13.63 7.75
CA SER A 563 -37.14 14.64 6.69
C SER A 563 -35.74 15.24 6.45
N ASP A 564 -34.81 15.26 7.42
CA ASP A 564 -33.62 16.15 7.26
C ASP A 564 -32.23 15.52 7.46
N GLN A 565 -32.11 14.24 7.84
CA GLN A 565 -30.78 13.65 8.13
C GLN A 565 -30.52 12.28 7.48
N ARG A 566 -31.40 11.83 6.58
CA ARG A 566 -31.35 10.49 5.95
C ARG A 566 -30.76 10.48 4.55
N LEU A 567 -30.50 11.65 3.98
CA LEU A 567 -30.02 11.76 2.61
C LEU A 567 -28.49 11.75 2.64
N ALA A 568 -27.88 11.06 1.69
CA ALA A 568 -26.44 11.18 1.44
C ALA A 568 -26.09 12.68 1.38
N PRO A 569 -24.94 13.13 1.92
CA PRO A 569 -24.57 14.54 1.89
C PRO A 569 -24.08 14.87 0.47
N VAL A 570 -25.01 14.87 -0.48
CA VAL A 570 -24.81 15.05 -1.91
C VAL A 570 -23.95 16.29 -2.16
N ASP A 571 -24.26 17.39 -1.47
CA ASP A 571 -23.50 18.63 -1.58
C ASP A 571 -22.02 18.51 -1.23
N ALA A 572 -21.69 17.79 -0.16
CA ALA A 572 -20.31 17.58 0.27
C ALA A 572 -19.59 16.58 -0.64
N LEU A 573 -20.29 15.55 -1.12
CA LEU A 573 -19.78 14.56 -2.07
C LEU A 573 -19.46 15.21 -3.42
N ILE A 574 -20.39 16.01 -3.98
CA ILE A 574 -20.17 16.76 -5.22
C ILE A 574 -19.05 17.79 -5.04
N GLY A 575 -18.98 18.47 -3.89
CA GLY A 575 -17.88 19.37 -3.55
C GLY A 575 -16.52 18.66 -3.51
N LEU A 576 -16.46 17.41 -3.02
CA LEU A 576 -15.27 16.57 -3.05
C LEU A 576 -14.87 16.21 -4.50
N LEU A 577 -15.84 15.79 -5.33
CA LEU A 577 -15.62 15.44 -6.74
C LEU A 577 -15.14 16.63 -7.59
N GLY A 578 -15.44 17.86 -7.18
CA GLY A 578 -14.93 19.08 -7.83
C GLY A 578 -13.45 19.37 -7.59
N SER A 579 -12.78 18.61 -6.73
CA SER A 579 -11.33 18.74 -6.54
C SER A 579 -10.55 18.38 -7.81
N ALA A 580 -9.42 19.06 -8.04
CA ALA A 580 -8.61 18.87 -9.26
C ALA A 580 -8.18 17.41 -9.50
N GLU A 581 -7.96 16.66 -8.42
CA GLU A 581 -7.55 15.25 -8.43
C GLU A 581 -8.66 14.31 -8.92
N LEU A 582 -9.94 14.65 -8.71
CA LEU A 582 -11.09 13.79 -8.97
C LEU A 582 -11.88 14.16 -10.24
N ARG A 583 -11.40 15.10 -11.06
CA ARG A 583 -12.13 15.54 -12.27
C ARG A 583 -12.46 14.42 -13.24
N THR A 584 -11.59 13.42 -13.37
CA THR A 584 -11.84 12.24 -14.23
C THR A 584 -12.93 11.35 -13.65
N VAL A 585 -12.87 11.08 -12.34
CA VAL A 585 -13.87 10.29 -11.61
C VAL A 585 -15.22 10.99 -11.58
N ALA A 586 -15.25 12.32 -11.50
CA ALA A 586 -16.48 13.12 -11.48
C ALA A 586 -17.32 12.93 -12.76
N GLY A 587 -16.68 12.88 -13.93
CA GLY A 587 -17.34 12.60 -15.22
C GLY A 587 -17.96 11.20 -15.24
N ASP A 588 -17.19 10.18 -14.83
CA ASP A 588 -17.65 8.79 -14.73
C ASP A 588 -18.84 8.63 -13.77
N VAL A 589 -18.77 9.27 -12.59
CA VAL A 589 -19.84 9.30 -11.60
C VAL A 589 -21.09 9.95 -12.19
N PHE A 590 -20.95 11.10 -12.86
CA PHE A 590 -22.09 11.79 -13.46
C PHE A 590 -22.81 10.93 -14.50
N LEU A 591 -22.07 10.27 -15.39
CA LEU A 591 -22.66 9.36 -16.36
C LEU A 591 -23.30 8.13 -15.70
N ALA A 592 -22.71 7.61 -14.63
CA ALA A 592 -23.30 6.53 -13.85
C ALA A 592 -24.62 6.95 -13.19
N LEU A 593 -24.69 8.18 -12.63
CA LEU A 593 -25.93 8.73 -12.08
C LEU A 593 -27.02 8.83 -13.15
N LEU A 594 -26.71 9.33 -14.35
CA LEU A 594 -27.69 9.42 -15.44
C LEU A 594 -28.19 8.03 -15.91
N ARG A 595 -27.28 7.06 -16.07
CA ARG A 595 -27.66 5.69 -16.43
C ARG A 595 -28.57 5.06 -15.38
N GLU A 596 -28.24 5.26 -14.11
CA GLU A 596 -29.02 4.71 -13.01
C GLU A 596 -30.40 5.37 -12.89
N GLN A 597 -30.52 6.68 -13.19
CA GLN A 597 -31.83 7.33 -13.31
C GLN A 597 -32.70 6.66 -14.38
N ASP A 598 -32.14 6.38 -15.55
CA ASP A 598 -32.86 5.73 -16.65
C ASP A 598 -33.33 4.31 -16.25
N VAL A 599 -32.46 3.53 -15.59
CA VAL A 599 -32.79 2.20 -15.06
C VAL A 599 -33.93 2.29 -14.03
N LEU A 600 -33.81 3.19 -13.06
CA LEU A 600 -34.82 3.38 -12.02
C LEU A 600 -36.15 3.86 -12.64
N LEU A 601 -36.13 4.79 -13.60
CA LEU A 601 -37.34 5.25 -14.31
C LEU A 601 -38.07 4.11 -15.02
N ALA A 602 -37.34 3.17 -15.63
CA ALA A 602 -37.92 2.01 -16.28
C ALA A 602 -38.59 1.04 -15.29
N GLU A 603 -38.12 0.98 -14.03
CA GLU A 603 -38.60 0.06 -12.99
C GLU A 603 -39.65 0.66 -12.03
N ILE A 604 -39.74 1.99 -11.94
CA ILE A 604 -40.73 2.74 -11.13
C ILE A 604 -42.22 2.43 -11.42
N PRO A 605 -42.67 1.90 -12.58
CA PRO A 605 -44.09 1.56 -12.80
C PRO A 605 -44.69 0.54 -11.80
N ARG A 606 -43.89 -0.02 -10.87
CA ARG A 606 -44.32 -0.99 -9.84
C ARG A 606 -44.75 -0.40 -8.49
N GLY A 607 -44.71 0.92 -8.30
CA GLY A 607 -45.25 1.57 -7.09
C GLY A 607 -44.43 1.35 -5.80
N ASP A 608 -43.15 1.03 -5.94
CA ASP A 608 -42.24 0.85 -4.79
C ASP A 608 -41.75 2.22 -4.26
N PRO A 609 -42.08 2.60 -3.01
CA PRO A 609 -41.63 3.85 -2.41
C PRO A 609 -40.10 3.90 -2.25
N GLU A 610 -39.40 2.78 -2.17
CA GLU A 610 -37.94 2.73 -2.07
C GLU A 610 -37.26 3.11 -3.39
N LEU A 611 -37.73 2.57 -4.51
CA LEU A 611 -37.22 2.91 -5.85
C LEU A 611 -37.46 4.38 -6.18
N THR A 612 -38.61 4.92 -5.78
CA THR A 612 -38.93 6.34 -5.96
C THR A 612 -37.97 7.25 -5.16
N ARG A 613 -37.61 6.83 -3.93
CA ARG A 613 -36.63 7.55 -3.09
C ARG A 613 -35.22 7.48 -3.66
N LYS A 614 -34.77 6.30 -4.12
CA LYS A 614 -33.49 6.13 -4.79
C LYS A 614 -33.40 6.99 -6.04
N TRP A 615 -34.46 7.01 -6.86
CA TRP A 615 -34.52 7.85 -8.04
C TRP A 615 -34.37 9.34 -7.67
N TRP A 616 -35.13 9.82 -6.69
CA TRP A 616 -35.05 11.21 -6.23
C TRP A 616 -33.64 11.59 -5.75
N LEU A 617 -32.97 10.71 -4.98
CA LEU A 617 -31.60 10.90 -4.51
C LEU A 617 -30.60 11.01 -5.67
N VAL A 618 -30.70 10.11 -6.65
CA VAL A 618 -29.83 10.11 -7.84
C VAL A 618 -30.11 11.34 -8.70
N SER A 619 -31.37 11.78 -8.83
CA SER A 619 -31.76 13.04 -9.49
C SER A 619 -31.19 14.27 -8.80
N GLN A 620 -31.27 14.34 -7.47
CA GLN A 620 -30.67 15.43 -6.70
C GLN A 620 -29.14 15.47 -6.88
N ALA A 621 -28.48 14.31 -6.89
CA ALA A 621 -27.04 14.23 -7.11
C ALA A 621 -26.60 14.67 -8.52
N ALA A 622 -27.35 14.28 -9.55
CA ALA A 622 -27.07 14.74 -10.91
C ALA A 622 -27.30 16.24 -11.07
N LEU A 623 -28.36 16.80 -10.49
CA LEU A 623 -28.62 18.24 -10.52
C LEU A 623 -27.52 19.02 -9.80
N ALA A 624 -27.14 18.58 -8.60
CA ALA A 624 -26.04 19.21 -7.84
C ALA A 624 -24.70 19.15 -8.59
N ALA A 625 -24.44 18.06 -9.33
CA ALA A 625 -23.27 17.95 -10.19
C ALA A 625 -23.29 19.00 -11.30
N VAL A 626 -24.42 19.18 -12.00
CA VAL A 626 -24.57 20.21 -13.03
C VAL A 626 -24.37 21.62 -12.45
N ASP A 627 -25.02 21.93 -11.34
CA ASP A 627 -24.98 23.27 -10.74
C ASP A 627 -23.59 23.66 -10.22
N ARG A 628 -22.86 22.73 -9.60
CA ARG A 628 -21.59 23.03 -8.90
C ARG A 628 -20.34 22.76 -9.72
N LEU A 629 -20.37 21.77 -10.58
CA LEU A 629 -19.21 21.37 -11.39
C LEU A 629 -19.29 21.94 -12.82
N GLY A 630 -20.50 22.31 -13.28
CA GLY A 630 -20.71 22.95 -14.57
C GLY A 630 -20.36 22.05 -15.78
N PRO A 631 -20.11 22.65 -16.97
CA PRO A 631 -19.73 21.90 -18.17
C PRO A 631 -18.40 21.14 -18.01
N ALA A 632 -17.58 21.51 -17.02
CA ALA A 632 -16.29 20.90 -16.72
C ALA A 632 -16.38 19.50 -16.09
N VAL A 633 -17.58 18.95 -15.88
CA VAL A 633 -17.77 17.53 -15.47
C VAL A 633 -17.35 16.57 -16.57
N LEU A 634 -17.67 16.89 -17.83
CA LEU A 634 -17.39 16.05 -18.98
C LEU A 634 -16.04 16.44 -19.59
N THR A 635 -14.96 16.03 -18.93
CA THR A 635 -13.59 16.42 -19.33
C THR A 635 -12.98 15.55 -20.45
N ARG A 636 -13.51 14.35 -20.71
CA ARG A 636 -12.97 13.44 -21.74
C ARG A 636 -13.91 13.31 -22.93
N HIS A 637 -13.34 13.12 -24.13
CA HIS A 637 -14.11 12.78 -25.33
C HIS A 637 -15.03 11.57 -25.10
N ALA A 638 -14.55 10.52 -24.43
CA ALA A 638 -15.37 9.35 -24.07
C ALA A 638 -16.63 9.72 -23.29
N ASP A 639 -16.53 10.66 -22.35
CA ASP A 639 -17.65 11.02 -21.47
C ASP A 639 -18.72 11.79 -22.25
N ILE A 640 -18.28 12.72 -23.10
CA ILE A 640 -19.20 13.50 -23.94
C ILE A 640 -19.85 12.61 -25.00
N LEU A 641 -19.08 11.70 -25.61
CA LEU A 641 -19.61 10.75 -26.59
C LEU A 641 -20.59 9.76 -25.95
N ALA A 642 -20.36 9.33 -24.71
CA ALA A 642 -21.27 8.49 -23.97
C ALA A 642 -22.57 9.23 -23.62
N PHE A 643 -22.49 10.52 -23.28
CA PHE A 643 -23.64 11.38 -23.10
C PHE A 643 -24.44 11.53 -24.41
N VAL A 644 -23.77 11.87 -25.52
CA VAL A 644 -24.39 11.99 -26.85
C VAL A 644 -25.07 10.68 -27.24
N LEU A 645 -24.37 9.54 -27.10
CA LEU A 645 -24.94 8.23 -27.41
C LEU A 645 -26.21 7.94 -26.59
N GLY A 646 -26.20 8.28 -25.29
CA GLY A 646 -27.37 8.13 -24.43
C GLY A 646 -28.56 8.99 -24.87
N VAL A 647 -28.32 10.25 -25.28
CA VAL A 647 -29.38 11.11 -25.85
C VAL A 647 -29.92 10.52 -27.15
N LEU A 648 -29.04 10.04 -28.04
CA LEU A 648 -29.44 9.45 -29.33
C LEU A 648 -30.21 8.13 -29.16
N ASP A 649 -29.85 7.30 -28.18
CA ASP A 649 -30.55 6.03 -27.89
C ASP A 649 -31.97 6.26 -27.34
N ARG A 650 -32.23 7.40 -26.67
CA ARG A 650 -33.57 7.77 -26.16
C ARG A 650 -34.50 8.32 -27.23
N TYR A 651 -33.97 8.78 -28.37
CA TYR A 651 -34.79 9.38 -29.41
C TYR A 651 -35.55 8.35 -30.24
N ASN A 652 -36.87 8.47 -30.28
CA ASN A 652 -37.72 7.64 -31.12
C ASN A 652 -38.45 8.48 -32.19
N PRO A 653 -38.05 8.39 -33.48
CA PRO A 653 -38.56 9.26 -34.55
C PRO A 653 -40.07 9.12 -34.80
N THR A 654 -40.71 8.02 -34.36
CA THR A 654 -42.15 7.78 -34.57
C THR A 654 -43.06 8.61 -33.65
N ASP A 655 -42.56 9.08 -32.50
CA ASP A 655 -43.37 9.88 -31.55
C ASP A 655 -43.33 11.38 -31.87
N ASP A 656 -42.19 11.88 -32.37
CA ASP A 656 -42.02 13.29 -32.78
C ASP A 656 -42.92 13.64 -33.97
N GLY A 657 -43.01 12.75 -34.96
CA GLY A 657 -43.90 12.92 -36.13
C GLY A 657 -45.40 12.89 -35.79
N ARG A 658 -45.80 12.26 -34.68
CA ARG A 658 -47.19 12.26 -34.20
C ARG A 658 -47.55 13.55 -33.48
N GLN A 659 -46.61 14.16 -32.76
CA GLN A 659 -46.82 15.44 -32.08
C GLN A 659 -46.89 16.61 -33.07
N SER A 660 -46.05 16.62 -34.12
CA SER A 660 -46.15 17.64 -35.19
C SER A 660 -47.42 17.50 -36.05
N ALA A 661 -47.97 16.29 -36.21
CA ALA A 661 -49.20 16.07 -36.99
C ALA A 661 -50.51 16.42 -36.22
N MET A 662 -50.49 16.41 -34.88
CA MET A 662 -51.64 16.76 -34.03
C MET A 662 -51.67 18.25 -33.61
N GLY A 663 -50.62 19.02 -33.85
CA GLY A 663 -50.48 20.44 -33.46
C GLY A 663 -51.25 21.47 -34.32
N GLY A 664 -52.13 21.02 -35.22
CA GLY A 664 -52.99 21.90 -36.03
C GLY A 664 -54.28 22.32 -35.31
N GLY A 665 -54.17 22.91 -34.12
CA GLY A 665 -55.33 23.37 -33.36
C GLY A 665 -54.97 24.54 -32.45
N ASN A 666 -55.50 25.72 -32.77
CA ASN A 666 -55.38 26.93 -31.95
C ASN A 666 -55.72 26.67 -30.47
N SER A 667 -54.72 26.73 -29.60
CA SER A 667 -54.91 27.13 -28.20
C SER A 667 -53.70 27.95 -27.76
N ALA A 668 -53.93 29.24 -27.60
CA ALA A 668 -53.05 30.15 -26.90
C ALA A 668 -53.14 29.85 -25.40
N ASP A 669 -52.17 29.11 -24.88
CA ASP A 669 -51.69 29.20 -23.50
C ASP A 669 -50.28 28.60 -23.50
N GLY A 670 -49.30 29.44 -23.17
CA GLY A 670 -47.88 29.13 -23.30
C GLY A 670 -47.38 28.25 -22.17
N GLU A 671 -47.21 26.97 -22.47
CA GLU A 671 -46.12 26.14 -21.97
C GLU A 671 -45.63 25.30 -23.17
N GLU A 672 -44.46 25.66 -23.71
CA GLU A 672 -43.83 24.89 -24.78
C GLU A 672 -43.52 23.47 -24.27
N PRO A 673 -44.03 22.40 -24.88
CA PRO A 673 -43.55 21.06 -24.57
C PRO A 673 -42.17 20.91 -25.19
N GLY A 674 -41.13 20.93 -24.35
CA GLY A 674 -39.73 20.70 -24.75
C GLY A 674 -39.58 19.32 -25.40
N GLY A 675 -39.62 19.29 -26.73
CA GLY A 675 -39.59 18.07 -27.52
C GLY A 675 -38.24 17.37 -27.47
N SER A 676 -38.27 16.05 -27.44
CA SER A 676 -37.08 15.18 -27.55
C SER A 676 -36.17 15.52 -28.75
N GLY A 677 -36.71 16.12 -29.81
CA GLY A 677 -35.95 16.64 -30.95
C GLY A 677 -34.98 17.78 -30.61
N ASN A 678 -35.27 18.63 -29.61
CA ASN A 678 -34.38 19.72 -29.20
C ASN A 678 -33.13 19.18 -28.49
N GLU A 679 -33.28 18.15 -27.65
CA GLU A 679 -32.16 17.50 -26.96
C GLU A 679 -31.22 16.80 -27.95
N VAL A 680 -31.79 16.10 -28.94
CA VAL A 680 -31.02 15.46 -30.02
C VAL A 680 -30.27 16.47 -30.85
N SER A 681 -30.91 17.59 -31.18
CA SER A 681 -30.27 18.67 -31.94
C SER A 681 -29.08 19.25 -31.18
N LEU A 682 -29.23 19.51 -29.87
CA LEU A 682 -28.13 19.96 -29.01
C LEU A 682 -27.01 18.92 -28.91
N ALA A 683 -27.33 17.63 -28.78
CA ALA A 683 -26.34 16.55 -28.74
C ALA A 683 -25.56 16.43 -30.06
N LEU A 684 -26.23 16.57 -31.21
CA LEU A 684 -25.59 16.58 -32.52
C LEU A 684 -24.73 17.83 -32.74
N MET A 685 -25.16 19.00 -32.25
CA MET A 685 -24.36 20.23 -32.28
C MET A 685 -23.10 20.11 -31.39
N LEU A 686 -23.23 19.52 -30.20
CA LEU A 686 -22.10 19.26 -29.31
C LEU A 686 -21.11 18.27 -29.96
N LEU A 687 -21.63 17.23 -30.60
CA LEU A 687 -20.81 16.29 -31.38
C LEU A 687 -20.08 17.01 -32.51
N ALA A 688 -20.76 17.87 -33.28
CA ALA A 688 -20.14 18.67 -34.34
C ALA A 688 -18.99 19.55 -33.83
N GLN A 689 -19.17 20.20 -32.68
CA GLN A 689 -18.13 21.03 -32.06
C GLN A 689 -16.89 20.22 -31.65
N ILE A 690 -17.08 19.02 -31.11
CA ILE A 690 -15.97 18.11 -30.74
C ILE A 690 -15.22 17.65 -31.98
N MET A 691 -15.94 17.29 -33.03
CA MET A 691 -15.34 16.86 -34.29
C MET A 691 -14.54 18.00 -34.93
N ALA A 692 -15.07 19.23 -34.94
CA ALA A 692 -14.37 20.42 -35.43
C ALA A 692 -13.15 20.80 -34.56
N ALA A 693 -13.23 20.66 -33.24
CA ALA A 693 -12.10 20.90 -32.35
C ALA A 693 -10.95 19.88 -32.59
N SER A 694 -11.30 18.65 -32.94
CA SER A 694 -10.33 17.61 -33.33
C SER A 694 -9.65 17.89 -34.69
N GLU A 695 -10.27 18.67 -35.57
CA GLU A 695 -9.72 19.02 -36.90
C GLU A 695 -8.60 20.06 -36.77
N ASN A 696 -8.75 21.06 -35.89
CA ASN A 696 -7.75 22.11 -35.68
C ASN A 696 -6.48 21.67 -34.92
N ALA A 697 -6.54 20.56 -34.18
CA ALA A 697 -5.40 20.03 -33.43
C ALA A 697 -4.28 19.45 -34.33
N GLY A 698 -4.62 19.05 -35.57
CA GLY A 698 -3.66 18.50 -36.53
C GLY A 698 -2.71 19.52 -37.17
N PHE A 699 -3.04 20.81 -37.09
CA PHE A 699 -2.30 21.88 -37.78
C PHE A 699 -1.29 22.62 -36.87
N SER A 700 -1.41 22.51 -35.55
CA SER A 700 -0.60 23.31 -34.61
C SER A 700 0.80 22.75 -34.28
N ALA A 701 1.25 21.67 -34.93
CA ALA A 701 2.59 21.13 -34.70
C ALA A 701 3.72 21.93 -35.39
N SER A 702 3.44 23.07 -36.05
CA SER A 702 4.48 23.81 -36.80
C SER A 702 4.43 25.34 -36.79
N CYS A 703 3.60 26.00 -35.97
CA CYS A 703 3.69 27.46 -35.84
C CYS A 703 3.37 27.94 -34.42
N GLU A 704 4.40 28.02 -33.57
CA GLU A 704 4.39 28.97 -32.46
C GLU A 704 4.62 30.36 -33.04
N GLN A 705 3.62 31.25 -32.98
CA GLN A 705 3.73 32.66 -32.58
C GLN A 705 2.50 33.50 -32.98
N HIS A 706 2.00 34.21 -31.97
CA HIS A 706 1.09 35.37 -31.93
C HIS A 706 -0.30 35.10 -31.39
N GLY A 707 -0.64 35.91 -30.39
CA GLY A 707 -1.79 35.75 -29.51
C GLY A 707 -2.99 36.60 -29.90
N GLY A 708 -4.04 36.43 -29.08
CA GLY A 708 -5.18 37.35 -28.98
C GLY A 708 -6.42 36.92 -29.74
N ASN A 709 -7.24 36.06 -29.14
CA ASN A 709 -8.60 36.41 -28.73
C ASN A 709 -9.27 35.24 -28.00
N GLU A 710 -9.56 35.48 -26.73
CA GLU A 710 -10.25 34.60 -25.80
C GLU A 710 -11.78 34.73 -26.03
N SER A 711 -12.37 33.80 -26.77
CA SER A 711 -13.81 33.49 -26.63
C SER A 711 -14.25 32.12 -27.16
N ALA A 712 -13.33 31.21 -27.50
CA ALA A 712 -13.65 29.88 -28.05
C ALA A 712 -12.89 28.73 -27.36
N ALA A 713 -12.54 28.88 -26.08
CA ALA A 713 -11.68 27.94 -25.37
C ALA A 713 -12.35 27.43 -24.09
N ASP A 714 -13.07 26.30 -24.18
CA ASP A 714 -13.36 25.44 -23.02
C ASP A 714 -13.75 23.98 -23.40
N LEU A 715 -13.45 23.53 -24.62
CA LEU A 715 -13.60 22.11 -24.99
C LEU A 715 -12.27 21.37 -24.78
N PRO A 716 -12.28 20.16 -24.16
CA PRO A 716 -11.07 19.47 -23.75
C PRO A 716 -10.25 18.97 -24.94
N ARG A 717 -9.02 19.48 -25.07
CA ARG A 717 -8.00 19.08 -26.08
C ARG A 717 -7.39 17.69 -25.80
N THR A 718 -8.21 16.66 -25.58
CA THR A 718 -7.75 15.30 -25.21
C THR A 718 -7.53 14.40 -26.42
N GLU A 719 -6.47 13.59 -26.43
CA GLU A 719 -6.18 12.63 -27.51
C GLU A 719 -7.24 11.51 -27.59
N TRP A 720 -7.57 11.04 -28.80
CA TRP A 720 -8.51 9.94 -29.02
C TRP A 720 -7.92 8.61 -28.50
N ASN A 721 -8.52 8.05 -27.44
CA ASN A 721 -8.13 6.75 -26.89
C ASN A 721 -9.02 5.60 -27.42
N GLY A 722 -8.61 4.34 -27.21
CA GLY A 722 -9.32 3.16 -27.73
C GLY A 722 -10.78 3.04 -27.25
N GLU A 723 -11.08 3.48 -26.02
CA GLU A 723 -12.44 3.52 -25.46
C GLU A 723 -13.30 4.57 -26.16
N SER A 724 -12.78 5.79 -26.37
CA SER A 724 -13.48 6.86 -27.09
C SER A 724 -13.82 6.45 -28.52
N LEU A 725 -12.91 5.74 -29.20
CA LEU A 725 -13.14 5.24 -30.56
C LEU A 725 -14.24 4.16 -30.62
N GLN A 726 -14.33 3.29 -29.61
CA GLN A 726 -15.42 2.30 -29.53
C GLN A 726 -16.79 2.96 -29.31
N VAL A 727 -16.86 3.96 -28.44
CA VAL A 727 -18.09 4.75 -28.23
C VAL A 727 -18.43 5.52 -29.51
N LEU A 728 -17.43 6.11 -30.18
CA LEU A 728 -17.61 6.83 -31.44
C LEU A 728 -18.17 5.94 -32.56
N ARG A 729 -17.73 4.68 -32.67
CA ARG A 729 -18.35 3.70 -33.62
C ARG A 729 -19.82 3.44 -33.29
N SER A 730 -20.16 3.39 -32.01
CA SER A 730 -21.55 3.20 -31.57
C SER A 730 -22.40 4.43 -31.93
N VAL A 731 -21.86 5.64 -31.74
CA VAL A 731 -22.46 6.90 -32.19
C VAL A 731 -22.63 6.92 -33.71
N GLN A 732 -21.61 6.51 -34.48
CA GLN A 732 -21.67 6.44 -35.95
C GLN A 732 -22.85 5.60 -36.44
N ASN A 733 -23.04 4.42 -35.84
CA ASN A 733 -24.14 3.52 -36.20
C ASN A 733 -25.52 4.12 -35.89
N ARG A 734 -25.64 4.95 -34.84
CA ARG A 734 -26.89 5.63 -34.50
C ARG A 734 -27.17 6.81 -35.41
N VAL A 735 -26.16 7.64 -35.68
CA VAL A 735 -26.24 8.77 -36.61
C VAL A 735 -26.66 8.29 -38.01
N GLN A 736 -26.11 7.16 -38.50
CA GLN A 736 -26.50 6.58 -39.78
C GLN A 736 -27.95 6.07 -39.83
N ARG A 737 -28.50 5.59 -38.71
CA ARG A 737 -29.92 5.21 -38.66
C ARG A 737 -30.81 6.44 -38.65
N LEU A 738 -30.45 7.44 -37.86
CA LEU A 738 -31.22 8.68 -37.72
C LEU A 738 -31.20 9.53 -39.00
N SER A 739 -30.14 9.49 -39.79
CA SER A 739 -30.13 10.15 -41.11
C SER A 739 -31.15 9.56 -42.09
N SER A 740 -31.51 8.28 -41.94
CA SER A 740 -32.47 7.60 -42.84
C SER A 740 -33.92 7.63 -42.35
N ILE A 741 -34.16 7.87 -41.06
CA ILE A 741 -35.49 7.75 -40.43
C ILE A 741 -35.96 9.08 -39.78
N GLY A 742 -35.04 9.99 -39.48
CA GLY A 742 -35.33 11.23 -38.73
C GLY A 742 -36.02 12.33 -39.53
N GLY A 743 -36.50 13.36 -38.83
CA GLY A 743 -37.04 14.58 -39.45
C GLY A 743 -35.98 15.35 -40.28
N PRO A 744 -36.39 16.36 -41.07
CA PRO A 744 -35.49 17.07 -42.00
C PRO A 744 -34.32 17.78 -41.29
N GLU A 745 -34.58 18.39 -40.13
CA GLU A 745 -33.55 19.11 -39.34
C GLU A 745 -32.52 18.16 -38.73
N ILE A 746 -32.98 17.05 -38.14
CA ILE A 746 -32.10 16.03 -37.54
C ILE A 746 -31.28 15.32 -38.62
N SER A 747 -31.90 15.01 -39.77
CA SER A 747 -31.19 14.40 -40.91
C SER A 747 -30.09 15.31 -41.46
N GLN A 748 -30.34 16.64 -41.49
CA GLN A 748 -29.33 17.63 -41.85
C GLN A 748 -28.17 17.65 -40.83
N LEU A 749 -28.45 17.69 -39.53
CA LEU A 749 -27.42 17.66 -38.50
C LEU A 749 -26.62 16.35 -38.51
N CYS A 750 -27.26 15.20 -38.70
CA CYS A 750 -26.58 13.91 -38.85
C CYS A 750 -25.63 13.89 -40.05
N SER A 751 -26.03 14.50 -41.18
CA SER A 751 -25.19 14.59 -42.38
C SER A 751 -23.92 15.42 -42.15
N GLN A 752 -24.00 16.49 -41.34
CA GLN A 752 -22.86 17.36 -41.03
C GLN A 752 -21.79 16.66 -40.20
N VAL A 753 -22.16 15.65 -39.40
CA VAL A 753 -21.24 15.00 -38.46
C VAL A 753 -20.78 13.61 -38.94
N ALA A 754 -21.49 13.00 -39.89
CA ALA A 754 -21.19 11.65 -40.40
C ALA A 754 -19.79 11.52 -41.04
N LEU A 755 -19.37 12.50 -41.86
CA LEU A 755 -18.04 12.50 -42.49
C LEU A 755 -16.93 12.70 -41.46
N PRO A 756 -16.96 13.74 -40.59
CA PRO A 756 -15.96 13.90 -39.54
C PRO A 756 -15.77 12.65 -38.67
N ILE A 757 -16.86 11.97 -38.29
CA ILE A 757 -16.81 10.75 -37.47
C ILE A 757 -16.04 9.65 -38.19
N SER A 758 -16.40 9.39 -39.45
CA SER A 758 -15.81 8.32 -40.25
C SER A 758 -14.31 8.55 -40.46
N MET A 759 -13.91 9.80 -40.68
CA MET A 759 -12.51 10.18 -40.83
C MET A 759 -11.70 10.05 -39.54
N VAL A 760 -12.24 10.45 -38.38
CA VAL A 760 -11.54 10.26 -37.09
C VAL A 760 -11.33 8.78 -36.79
N LEU A 761 -12.33 7.93 -37.06
CA LEU A 761 -12.21 6.48 -36.88
C LEU A 761 -11.13 5.86 -37.79
N ALA A 762 -11.05 6.29 -39.05
CA ALA A 762 -10.04 5.81 -39.98
C ALA A 762 -8.62 6.28 -39.65
N LEU A 763 -8.45 7.56 -39.26
CA LEU A 763 -7.15 8.14 -38.86
C LEU A 763 -6.54 7.45 -37.63
N HIS A 764 -7.37 6.86 -36.77
CA HIS A 764 -6.95 6.13 -35.56
C HIS A 764 -7.20 4.62 -35.67
N SER A 765 -7.47 4.10 -36.88
CA SER A 765 -7.67 2.67 -37.09
C SER A 765 -6.36 1.92 -36.84
N THR A 766 -6.45 0.74 -36.20
CA THR A 766 -5.27 -0.09 -35.96
C THR A 766 -4.94 -0.90 -37.23
N PRO A 767 -3.66 -1.06 -37.59
CA PRO A 767 -3.29 -1.90 -38.72
C PRO A 767 -3.72 -3.34 -38.45
N ILE A 768 -4.35 -3.97 -39.45
CA ILE A 768 -4.91 -5.32 -39.35
C ILE A 768 -3.82 -6.29 -38.87
N ALA A 769 -4.06 -6.96 -37.73
CA ALA A 769 -3.18 -7.98 -37.21
C ALA A 769 -3.35 -9.29 -37.99
N ALA A 770 -2.61 -9.48 -39.08
CA ALA A 770 -2.46 -10.80 -39.72
C ALA A 770 -1.20 -10.90 -40.60
N THR A 771 -0.30 -11.81 -40.18
CA THR A 771 0.62 -12.71 -40.91
C THR A 771 1.42 -12.27 -42.16
N ASP A 772 1.06 -11.22 -42.89
CA ASP A 772 1.79 -10.71 -44.06
C ASP A 772 2.47 -9.36 -43.73
N GLY A 773 3.78 -9.31 -43.97
CA GLY A 773 4.72 -8.33 -43.42
C GLY A 773 4.58 -6.87 -43.88
N ALA A 774 5.62 -6.09 -43.55
CA ALA A 774 5.81 -4.63 -43.62
C ALA A 774 5.07 -3.81 -44.70
N ALA A 775 4.67 -4.40 -45.83
CA ALA A 775 3.91 -3.74 -46.89
C ALA A 775 2.50 -3.29 -46.45
N VAL A 776 1.75 -4.08 -45.67
CA VAL A 776 0.40 -3.69 -45.19
C VAL A 776 0.46 -2.53 -44.19
N ALA A 777 1.53 -2.48 -43.39
CA ALA A 777 1.79 -1.39 -42.46
C ALA A 777 2.19 -0.10 -43.18
N ASP A 778 2.89 -0.21 -44.32
CA ASP A 778 3.25 0.94 -45.16
C ASP A 778 2.02 1.50 -45.89
N ASP A 779 1.21 0.63 -46.50
CA ASP A 779 -0.08 1.00 -47.10
C ASP A 779 -1.03 1.64 -46.08
N SER A 780 -1.09 1.16 -44.84
CA SER A 780 -1.93 1.79 -43.79
C SER A 780 -1.47 3.22 -43.47
N LYS A 781 -0.16 3.50 -43.49
CA LYS A 781 0.36 4.87 -43.29
C LYS A 781 0.00 5.78 -44.46
N ARG A 782 0.03 5.24 -45.69
CA ARG A 782 -0.38 5.96 -46.90
C ARG A 782 -1.86 6.32 -46.86
N VAL A 783 -2.73 5.41 -46.44
CA VAL A 783 -4.16 5.71 -46.20
C VAL A 783 -4.34 6.86 -45.21
N VAL A 784 -3.62 6.85 -44.09
CA VAL A 784 -3.68 7.93 -43.10
C VAL A 784 -3.16 9.26 -43.66
N SER A 785 -2.10 9.24 -44.47
CA SER A 785 -1.58 10.44 -45.14
C SER A 785 -2.61 11.01 -46.12
N ALA A 786 -3.16 10.16 -47.00
CA ALA A 786 -4.17 10.55 -47.97
C ALA A 786 -5.42 11.16 -47.30
N LEU A 787 -5.87 10.57 -46.19
CA LEU A 787 -7.00 11.09 -45.41
C LEU A 787 -6.72 12.43 -44.73
N ARG A 788 -5.45 12.74 -44.42
CA ARG A 788 -5.04 14.08 -43.95
C ARG A 788 -5.07 15.08 -45.09
N ASP A 789 -4.51 14.72 -46.24
CA ASP A 789 -4.43 15.59 -47.42
C ASP A 789 -5.82 15.96 -47.95
N VAL A 790 -6.80 15.04 -47.87
CA VAL A 790 -8.21 15.30 -48.20
C VAL A 790 -8.82 16.44 -47.39
N ARG A 791 -8.31 16.71 -46.17
CA ARG A 791 -8.81 17.76 -45.26
C ARG A 791 -8.13 19.11 -45.46
N ASP A 792 -7.21 19.25 -46.42
CA ASP A 792 -6.44 20.47 -46.60
C ASP A 792 -7.27 21.61 -47.23
N ASP A 793 -7.04 22.86 -46.82
CA ASP A 793 -7.75 24.01 -47.40
C ASP A 793 -7.36 24.23 -48.88
N LEU A 794 -6.15 23.82 -49.26
CA LEU A 794 -5.63 23.94 -50.61
C LEU A 794 -6.19 22.82 -51.50
N VAL A 795 -6.98 23.23 -52.50
CA VAL A 795 -7.54 22.33 -53.53
C VAL A 795 -6.50 21.37 -54.14
N PRO A 796 -5.25 21.79 -54.44
CA PRO A 796 -4.23 20.87 -54.97
C PRO A 796 -3.83 19.75 -54.00
N VAL A 797 -3.83 20.02 -52.69
CA VAL A 797 -3.47 19.03 -51.66
C VAL A 797 -4.65 18.08 -51.42
N ARG A 798 -5.89 18.60 -51.38
CA ARG A 798 -7.09 17.74 -51.36
C ARG A 798 -7.15 16.80 -52.55
N ALA A 799 -6.91 17.35 -53.74
CA ALA A 799 -6.88 16.57 -54.96
C ALA A 799 -5.81 15.47 -54.91
N HIS A 800 -4.64 15.76 -54.32
CA HIS A 800 -3.60 14.76 -54.11
C HIS A 800 -4.08 13.61 -53.21
N GLY A 801 -4.67 13.90 -52.06
CA GLY A 801 -5.19 12.89 -51.14
C GLY A 801 -6.29 12.02 -51.78
N ILE A 802 -7.20 12.63 -52.54
CA ILE A 802 -8.27 11.91 -53.25
C ILE A 802 -7.70 10.99 -54.34
N ILE A 803 -6.69 11.46 -55.08
CA ILE A 803 -5.99 10.64 -56.08
C ILE A 803 -5.29 9.47 -55.41
N GLU A 804 -4.61 9.70 -54.29
CA GLU A 804 -3.92 8.62 -53.59
C GLU A 804 -4.90 7.56 -53.07
N LEU A 805 -6.02 7.98 -52.47
CA LEU A 805 -7.09 7.06 -52.05
C LEU A 805 -7.62 6.24 -53.24
N ARG A 806 -7.90 6.90 -54.37
CA ARG A 806 -8.38 6.24 -55.60
C ARG A 806 -7.36 5.21 -56.11
N ASP A 807 -6.08 5.56 -56.14
CA ASP A 807 -5.03 4.68 -56.64
C ASP A 807 -4.83 3.46 -55.72
N MET A 808 -4.97 3.63 -54.40
CA MET A 808 -4.95 2.53 -53.44
C MET A 808 -6.17 1.60 -53.57
N VAL A 809 -7.34 2.15 -53.87
CA VAL A 809 -8.54 1.35 -54.18
C VAL A 809 -8.36 0.56 -55.48
N LEU A 810 -7.85 1.19 -56.53
CA LEU A 810 -7.56 0.53 -57.82
C LEU A 810 -6.51 -0.58 -57.67
N ALA A 811 -5.51 -0.37 -56.82
CA ALA A 811 -4.50 -1.36 -56.47
C ALA A 811 -5.04 -2.49 -55.56
N ARG A 812 -6.31 -2.43 -55.13
CA ARG A 812 -6.97 -3.37 -54.21
C ARG A 812 -6.17 -3.52 -52.91
N SER A 813 -5.71 -2.41 -52.34
CA SER A 813 -4.96 -2.46 -51.08
C SER A 813 -5.81 -3.07 -49.96
N LYS A 814 -5.24 -4.07 -49.29
CA LYS A 814 -5.86 -4.71 -48.11
C LYS A 814 -6.06 -3.71 -46.97
N ALA A 815 -5.26 -2.64 -46.92
CA ALA A 815 -5.39 -1.59 -45.90
C ALA A 815 -6.72 -0.82 -45.99
N ILE A 816 -7.37 -0.79 -47.17
CA ILE A 816 -8.69 -0.17 -47.38
C ILE A 816 -9.79 -1.24 -47.43
N THR A 817 -9.57 -2.35 -48.13
CA THR A 817 -10.62 -3.34 -48.41
C THR A 817 -10.95 -4.25 -47.22
N ASP A 818 -9.95 -4.62 -46.42
CA ASP A 818 -10.13 -5.52 -45.26
C ASP A 818 -10.34 -4.74 -43.94
N ASN A 819 -10.20 -3.40 -43.94
CA ASN A 819 -10.41 -2.53 -42.77
C ASN A 819 -11.71 -1.74 -42.92
N ASP A 820 -12.72 -2.09 -42.13
CA ASP A 820 -14.04 -1.46 -42.16
C ASP A 820 -14.03 0.06 -41.91
N ASP A 821 -13.15 0.57 -41.03
CA ASP A 821 -13.08 1.99 -40.72
C ASP A 821 -12.51 2.77 -41.92
N ASN A 822 -11.42 2.26 -42.53
CA ASN A 822 -10.79 2.88 -43.71
C ASN A 822 -11.71 2.83 -44.93
N LEU A 823 -12.43 1.71 -45.12
CA LEU A 823 -13.42 1.57 -46.18
C LEU A 823 -14.56 2.59 -45.99
N ALA A 824 -15.12 2.68 -44.78
CA ALA A 824 -16.20 3.61 -44.48
C ALA A 824 -15.78 5.07 -44.69
N ALA A 825 -14.57 5.46 -44.26
CA ALA A 825 -14.03 6.79 -44.48
C ALA A 825 -13.79 7.08 -45.97
N THR A 826 -13.22 6.13 -46.71
CA THR A 826 -12.95 6.30 -48.15
C THR A 826 -14.25 6.48 -48.94
N ILE A 827 -15.29 5.71 -48.62
CA ILE A 827 -16.62 5.86 -49.21
C ILE A 827 -17.19 7.24 -48.86
N ALA A 828 -17.19 7.63 -47.59
CA ALA A 828 -17.71 8.91 -47.13
C ALA A 828 -17.01 10.10 -47.82
N VAL A 829 -15.69 10.04 -47.96
CA VAL A 829 -14.88 11.04 -48.67
C VAL A 829 -15.31 11.13 -50.13
N PHE A 830 -15.34 10.02 -50.88
CA PHE A 830 -15.72 10.11 -52.29
C PHE A 830 -17.15 10.58 -52.49
N VAL A 831 -18.08 10.12 -51.63
CA VAL A 831 -19.48 10.57 -51.66
C VAL A 831 -19.59 12.09 -51.47
N GLU A 832 -18.85 12.67 -50.54
CA GLU A 832 -18.87 14.11 -50.31
C GLU A 832 -18.22 14.87 -51.48
N MET A 833 -17.08 14.38 -51.98
CA MET A 833 -16.30 15.03 -53.03
C MET A 833 -16.98 14.99 -54.41
N VAL A 834 -18.02 14.17 -54.62
CA VAL A 834 -18.87 14.26 -55.82
C VAL A 834 -19.59 15.61 -55.92
N GLY A 835 -19.86 16.24 -54.77
CA GLY A 835 -20.49 17.55 -54.67
C GLY A 835 -19.55 18.75 -54.86
N GLU A 836 -18.24 18.53 -55.00
CA GLU A 836 -17.27 19.62 -55.10
C GLU A 836 -17.37 20.39 -56.42
N SER A 837 -17.05 21.69 -56.37
CA SER A 837 -17.12 22.56 -57.56
C SER A 837 -16.01 22.26 -58.57
N ASP A 838 -14.87 21.73 -58.10
CA ASP A 838 -13.70 21.46 -58.91
C ASP A 838 -13.82 20.13 -59.68
N SER A 839 -13.71 20.22 -61.01
CA SER A 839 -13.80 19.06 -61.91
C SER A 839 -12.74 17.99 -61.69
N PHE A 840 -11.54 18.37 -61.25
CA PHE A 840 -10.49 17.44 -60.95
C PHE A 840 -10.81 16.67 -59.66
N VAL A 841 -11.46 17.29 -58.69
CA VAL A 841 -11.85 16.65 -57.44
C VAL A 841 -13.01 15.67 -57.64
N TYR A 842 -14.14 16.11 -58.21
CA TYR A 842 -15.32 15.25 -58.31
C TYR A 842 -15.16 14.11 -59.33
N LEU A 843 -14.42 14.30 -60.44
CA LEU A 843 -14.17 13.21 -61.41
C LEU A 843 -13.31 12.10 -60.80
N ASN A 844 -12.35 12.45 -59.94
CA ASN A 844 -11.56 11.47 -59.21
C ASN A 844 -12.40 10.71 -58.17
N ALA A 845 -13.36 11.39 -57.54
CA ALA A 845 -14.32 10.77 -56.63
C ALA A 845 -15.27 9.79 -57.35
N ILE A 846 -15.84 10.17 -58.50
CA ILE A 846 -16.69 9.29 -59.32
C ILE A 846 -15.93 8.02 -59.73
N ARG A 847 -14.68 8.16 -60.19
CA ARG A 847 -13.84 7.01 -60.57
C ARG A 847 -13.45 6.14 -59.36
N GLY A 848 -13.23 6.75 -58.20
CA GLY A 848 -12.98 6.03 -56.94
C GLY A 848 -14.21 5.25 -56.46
N LEU A 849 -15.42 5.80 -56.62
CA LEU A 849 -16.66 5.09 -56.31
C LEU A 849 -16.91 3.93 -57.28
N ALA A 850 -16.67 4.14 -58.58
CA ALA A 850 -16.78 3.08 -59.57
C ALA A 850 -15.79 1.94 -59.30
N SER A 851 -14.56 2.21 -58.87
CA SER A 851 -13.61 1.14 -58.52
C SER A 851 -13.95 0.41 -57.22
N LEU A 852 -14.63 1.06 -56.26
CA LEU A 852 -15.19 0.39 -55.08
C LEU A 852 -16.40 -0.50 -55.42
N ALA A 853 -17.10 -0.21 -56.52
CA ALA A 853 -18.20 -1.02 -57.06
C ALA A 853 -17.82 -2.45 -57.35
N ASP A 854 -16.68 -2.64 -57.98
CA ASP A 854 -16.18 -3.95 -58.36
C ASP A 854 -15.93 -4.88 -57.16
N LEU A 855 -15.77 -4.32 -55.95
CA LEU A 855 -15.39 -5.04 -54.73
C LEU A 855 -16.52 -5.14 -53.69
N HIS A 856 -17.30 -4.07 -53.50
CA HIS A 856 -18.27 -3.95 -52.40
C HIS A 856 -19.65 -3.41 -52.83
N LEU A 857 -20.09 -3.65 -54.08
CA LEU A 857 -21.34 -3.14 -54.65
C LEU A 857 -22.56 -3.20 -53.71
N ARG A 858 -22.75 -4.32 -53.01
CA ARG A 858 -23.89 -4.54 -52.12
C ARG A 858 -23.96 -3.58 -50.92
N ARG A 859 -22.81 -3.04 -50.49
CA ARG A 859 -22.71 -2.20 -49.28
C ARG A 859 -22.97 -0.72 -49.55
N PHE A 860 -22.60 -0.20 -50.72
CA PHE A 860 -22.68 1.24 -51.01
C PHE A 860 -23.68 1.62 -52.12
N LEU A 861 -24.16 0.68 -52.95
CA LEU A 861 -25.23 0.96 -53.93
C LEU A 861 -26.48 1.59 -53.30
N PRO A 862 -26.96 1.16 -52.10
CA PRO A 862 -28.09 1.82 -51.44
C PRO A 862 -27.83 3.30 -51.14
N GLN A 863 -26.61 3.66 -50.73
CA GLN A 863 -26.22 5.04 -50.41
C GLN A 863 -26.18 5.92 -51.67
N LEU A 864 -25.66 5.41 -52.80
CA LEU A 864 -25.69 6.14 -54.08
C LEU A 864 -27.11 6.33 -54.61
N VAL A 865 -27.97 5.32 -54.47
CA VAL A 865 -29.37 5.39 -54.91
C VAL A 865 -30.15 6.39 -54.05
N GLU A 866 -29.97 6.35 -52.73
CA GLU A 866 -30.58 7.31 -51.81
C GLU A 866 -30.20 8.75 -52.18
N MET A 867 -28.91 9.02 -52.42
CA MET A 867 -28.45 10.33 -52.88
C MET A 867 -29.00 10.74 -54.24
N TYR A 868 -29.09 9.81 -55.19
CA TYR A 868 -29.67 10.09 -56.51
C TYR A 868 -31.15 10.47 -56.40
N THR A 869 -31.89 9.84 -55.49
CA THR A 869 -33.31 10.10 -55.25
C THR A 869 -33.57 11.34 -54.38
N GLY A 870 -32.66 11.67 -53.46
CA GLY A 870 -32.81 12.77 -52.51
C GLY A 870 -32.16 14.09 -52.92
N ALA A 871 -31.28 14.09 -53.92
CA ALA A 871 -30.59 15.31 -54.32
C ALA A 871 -31.54 16.32 -55.00
N THR A 872 -31.59 17.53 -54.46
CA THR A 872 -32.38 18.65 -55.00
C THR A 872 -31.68 19.34 -56.16
N ASP A 873 -30.33 19.30 -56.18
CA ASP A 873 -29.50 19.84 -57.24
C ASP A 873 -29.37 18.88 -58.44
N VAL A 874 -29.67 19.40 -59.63
CA VAL A 874 -29.62 18.66 -60.89
C VAL A 874 -28.19 18.25 -61.23
N ASP A 875 -27.20 19.11 -60.96
CA ASP A 875 -25.80 18.82 -61.29
C ASP A 875 -25.27 17.69 -60.40
N ARG A 876 -25.48 17.78 -59.08
CA ARG A 876 -25.17 16.68 -58.14
C ARG A 876 -25.88 15.37 -58.51
N ARG A 877 -27.15 15.41 -58.95
CA ARG A 877 -27.87 14.21 -59.42
C ARG A 877 -27.26 13.58 -60.67
N VAL A 878 -26.83 14.39 -61.63
CA VAL A 878 -26.18 13.89 -62.86
C VAL A 878 -24.86 13.21 -62.51
N ARG A 879 -24.04 13.82 -61.64
CA ARG A 879 -22.74 13.27 -61.23
C ARG A 879 -22.87 11.96 -60.45
N VAL A 880 -23.83 11.87 -59.52
CA VAL A 880 -24.15 10.63 -58.80
C VAL A 880 -24.70 9.58 -59.77
N GLY A 881 -25.55 9.98 -60.72
CA GLY A 881 -26.08 9.09 -61.76
C GLY A 881 -24.99 8.51 -62.66
N GLU A 882 -23.97 9.31 -62.99
CA GLU A 882 -22.79 8.84 -63.72
C GLU A 882 -21.97 7.83 -62.90
N ALA A 883 -21.77 8.07 -61.61
CA ALA A 883 -21.11 7.11 -60.73
C ALA A 883 -21.87 5.76 -60.65
N ILE A 884 -23.20 5.79 -60.58
CA ILE A 884 -24.04 4.57 -60.61
C ILE A 884 -23.91 3.86 -61.95
N LEU A 885 -23.95 4.59 -63.07
CA LEU A 885 -23.81 4.02 -64.41
C LEU A 885 -22.45 3.32 -64.57
N GLN A 886 -21.37 3.97 -64.15
CA GLN A 886 -20.02 3.41 -64.19
C GLN A 886 -19.82 2.24 -63.23
N SER A 887 -20.63 2.14 -62.16
CA SER A 887 -20.59 1.03 -61.20
C SER A 887 -21.34 -0.22 -61.67
N VAL A 888 -22.19 -0.09 -62.70
CA VAL A 888 -23.06 -1.17 -63.23
C VAL A 888 -22.55 -1.70 -64.58
N GLN A 889 -21.79 -0.89 -65.31
CA GLN A 889 -21.11 -1.24 -66.57
C GLN A 889 -19.85 -2.06 -66.29
#